data_AF-A0A521HSP9-F1
#
_entry.id   AF-A0A521HSP9-F1
#
_cell.length_a   1.000
_cell.length_b   1.000
_cell.length_c   1.000
_cell.angle_alpha   90.00
_cell.angle_beta   90.00
_cell.angle_gamma   90.00
#
_symmetry.space_group_name_H-M   'P 1'
#
loop_
_entity.id
_entity.type
_entity.pdbx_description
1 polymer ?
#
loop_
_entity_poly.entity_id
_entity_poly.type
_entity_poly.pdbx_seq_one_letter_code
_entity_poly.pdbx_strand_id
1 'polypeptide(L)'
;MSGPTAPDYAADFESVRQAELDWIRQRREAAGLPPVQDDLVGLAFSGGGIRSATFNLGVLQALEAAGVLRQVDMLSSVSGGGYVASCYHWLRAHAPIAGEHSVFARTVAGGDGSVLDWLRSHGKFLIAQRGFSLWTLIASVLAAIFVNVMVLGPPLLIAVFGLTLGWLPFEWPQWLALPGSSIHEHHGFLLLLMLGAFCLLLFPLVAIAFALLAGVDGFAKRAHIDRCRIGMGRLLVAGFALIGLGLIPVLARLGGLIDHMFSFEEARALGKHLSWLMPVLGGVASLMMDKRKGGAGRGRLAMVGVTLLAYGVLILCYHLAVDHARMHSSVFAGLLGMSLLLALVCNINRVSIHAYYRARLGVAFLPRLEGDSASDPGEFKLDRIGPELGAPLPLINATLNTTSSTNTKLASRQGASFFFSPLYSGSTATGFRNGESFAEGHLALSNAFSISGAAVDPDMVDTRARAVSFLMALFNLRLGYWSANPKFADRRRRWLPWWWIFIGCEMFGYGLDETRRHVHLSDGGGFENLGIYELIRRRVRFLIVTDAGADPLTTLADLGRAIERVRVDFAAEIDIDADRLYHQRDDVLMQQPYVLGRIRYADGSQGEILYIKPRLCAGLSADLYAYWRANPAFPEQPTSEQFFGEAQF
;
A
#
# COMPACT_ATOMS: atom_id res chain seq x y z
N MET A 1 -1.46 -41.90 5.87
CA MET A 1 -0.04 -41.88 5.47
C MET A 1 0.34 -40.42 5.21
N SER A 2 1.10 -39.81 6.11
CA SER A 2 1.58 -38.43 5.96
C SER A 2 2.64 -38.40 4.86
N GLY A 3 2.34 -37.74 3.74
CA GLY A 3 3.32 -37.47 2.69
C GLY A 3 4.52 -36.66 3.22
N PRO A 4 5.60 -36.52 2.44
CA PRO A 4 6.75 -35.73 2.86
C PRO A 4 6.26 -34.32 3.23
N THR A 5 6.41 -33.96 4.50
CA THR A 5 6.08 -32.63 5.01
C THR A 5 6.88 -31.61 4.22
N ALA A 6 6.18 -30.75 3.49
CA ALA A 6 6.81 -29.70 2.67
C ALA A 6 7.80 -28.88 3.53
N PRO A 7 8.95 -28.46 2.98
CA PRO A 7 9.96 -27.77 3.75
C PRO A 7 9.40 -26.48 4.34
N ASP A 8 9.73 -26.21 5.61
CA ASP A 8 9.33 -24.99 6.33
C ASP A 8 9.69 -23.72 5.54
N TYR A 9 10.85 -23.73 4.88
CA TYR A 9 11.32 -22.64 4.03
C TYR A 9 11.77 -23.17 2.67
N ALA A 10 11.29 -22.54 1.60
CA ALA A 10 11.70 -22.79 0.23
C ALA A 10 12.40 -21.55 -0.34
N ALA A 11 13.64 -21.73 -0.81
CA ALA A 11 14.41 -20.66 -1.45
C ALA A 11 14.03 -20.50 -2.94
N ASP A 12 13.71 -21.62 -3.59
CA ASP A 12 13.24 -21.69 -4.96
C ASP A 12 11.71 -21.82 -5.03
N PHE A 13 11.17 -21.50 -6.21
CA PHE A 13 9.74 -21.60 -6.46
C PHE A 13 9.29 -22.98 -6.91
N GLU A 14 10.21 -23.84 -7.34
CA GLU A 14 9.87 -25.17 -7.85
C GLU A 14 9.29 -26.03 -6.73
N SER A 15 9.88 -25.95 -5.54
CA SER A 15 9.37 -26.59 -4.32
C SER A 15 7.95 -26.15 -3.98
N VAL A 16 7.65 -24.85 -4.15
CA VAL A 16 6.31 -24.30 -3.93
C VAL A 16 5.33 -24.82 -4.98
N ARG A 17 5.72 -24.78 -6.25
CA ARG A 17 4.90 -25.28 -7.37
C ARG A 17 4.54 -26.75 -7.19
N GLN A 18 5.50 -27.58 -6.77
CA GLN A 18 5.24 -29.00 -6.55
C GLN A 18 4.21 -29.23 -5.43
N ALA A 19 4.33 -28.52 -4.31
CA ALA A 19 3.36 -28.61 -3.22
C ALA A 19 1.96 -28.14 -3.66
N GLU A 20 1.87 -27.08 -4.48
CA GLU A 20 0.61 -26.60 -5.04
C GLU A 20 -0.02 -27.61 -6.01
N LEU A 21 0.76 -28.25 -6.88
CA LEU A 21 0.27 -29.30 -7.78
C LEU A 21 -0.29 -30.50 -7.00
N ASP A 22 0.37 -30.89 -5.89
CA ASP A 22 -0.12 -31.97 -5.04
C ASP A 22 -1.42 -31.58 -4.31
N TRP A 23 -1.55 -30.33 -3.87
CA TRP A 23 -2.79 -29.79 -3.30
C TRP A 23 -3.92 -29.77 -4.33
N ILE A 24 -3.64 -29.33 -5.57
CA ILE A 24 -4.64 -29.28 -6.64
C ILE A 24 -5.07 -30.68 -7.06
N ARG A 25 -4.16 -31.67 -7.07
CA ARG A 25 -4.51 -33.07 -7.31
C ARG A 25 -5.54 -33.57 -6.30
N GLN A 26 -5.31 -33.33 -5.00
CA GLN A 26 -6.26 -33.69 -3.93
C GLN A 26 -7.59 -32.94 -4.08
N ARG A 27 -7.53 -31.67 -4.46
CA ARG A 27 -8.73 -30.85 -4.67
C ARG A 27 -9.56 -31.36 -5.84
N ARG A 28 -8.93 -31.70 -6.96
CA ARG A 28 -9.61 -32.27 -8.13
C ARG A 28 -10.23 -33.63 -7.78
N GLU A 29 -9.54 -34.47 -7.02
CA GLU A 29 -10.08 -35.74 -6.51
C GLU A 29 -11.32 -35.52 -5.64
N ALA A 30 -11.26 -34.62 -4.64
CA ALA A 30 -12.40 -34.26 -3.81
C ALA A 30 -13.57 -33.67 -4.63
N ALA A 31 -13.24 -32.93 -5.70
CA ALA A 31 -14.18 -32.40 -6.65
C ALA A 31 -14.52 -33.37 -7.79
N GLY A 32 -14.20 -34.66 -7.73
CA GLY A 32 -14.55 -35.65 -8.76
C GLY A 32 -14.11 -35.27 -10.19
N LEU A 33 -13.01 -34.53 -10.33
CA LEU A 33 -12.41 -34.09 -11.58
C LEU A 33 -11.23 -34.99 -11.95
N PRO A 34 -10.88 -35.10 -13.25
CA PRO A 34 -9.72 -35.85 -13.68
C PRO A 34 -8.43 -35.26 -13.08
N PRO A 35 -7.39 -36.09 -12.87
CA PRO A 35 -6.11 -35.62 -12.35
C PRO A 35 -5.49 -34.55 -13.27
N VAL A 36 -4.75 -33.63 -12.67
CA VAL A 36 -4.04 -32.54 -13.37
C VAL A 36 -3.06 -33.12 -14.39
N GLN A 37 -3.14 -32.62 -15.63
CA GLN A 37 -2.15 -32.84 -16.68
C GLN A 37 -1.53 -31.48 -17.01
N ASP A 38 -1.62 -31.02 -18.25
CA ASP A 38 -1.22 -29.68 -18.70
C ASP A 38 -2.45 -28.79 -18.96
N ASP A 39 -3.43 -28.87 -18.06
CA ASP A 39 -4.79 -28.31 -18.22
C ASP A 39 -5.20 -27.42 -17.04
N LEU A 40 -4.25 -26.85 -16.30
CA LEU A 40 -4.53 -25.98 -15.16
C LEU A 40 -5.38 -24.77 -15.56
N VAL A 41 -6.41 -24.50 -14.76
CA VAL A 41 -7.32 -23.36 -14.96
C VAL A 41 -7.11 -22.31 -13.86
N GLY A 42 -6.71 -21.11 -14.27
CA GLY A 42 -6.54 -19.95 -13.39
C GLY A 42 -7.66 -18.93 -13.55
N LEU A 43 -8.13 -18.38 -12.43
CA LEU A 43 -9.04 -17.23 -12.38
C LEU A 43 -8.36 -16.06 -11.69
N ALA A 44 -8.31 -14.90 -12.34
CA ALA A 44 -7.65 -13.70 -11.85
C ALA A 44 -8.65 -12.55 -11.63
N PHE A 45 -8.67 -12.03 -10.39
CA PHE A 45 -9.48 -10.90 -9.97
C PHE A 45 -8.61 -9.67 -9.71
N SER A 46 -8.77 -8.63 -10.53
CA SER A 46 -7.97 -7.42 -10.40
C SER A 46 -8.31 -6.60 -9.14
N GLY A 47 -7.43 -5.66 -8.81
CA GLY A 47 -7.76 -4.61 -7.85
C GLY A 47 -8.79 -3.62 -8.39
N GLY A 48 -9.36 -2.84 -7.48
CA GLY A 48 -10.42 -1.88 -7.80
C GLY A 48 -11.35 -1.51 -6.65
N GLY A 49 -11.00 -1.83 -5.40
CA GLY A 49 -11.85 -1.60 -4.24
C GLY A 49 -13.18 -2.36 -4.32
N ILE A 50 -14.23 -1.78 -3.73
CA ILE A 50 -15.57 -2.37 -3.72
C ILE A 50 -16.12 -2.63 -5.13
N ARG A 51 -15.82 -1.78 -6.12
CA ARG A 51 -16.23 -1.99 -7.53
C ARG A 51 -15.75 -3.34 -8.08
N SER A 52 -14.47 -3.65 -7.86
CA SER A 52 -13.90 -4.93 -8.28
C SER A 52 -14.57 -6.10 -7.55
N ALA A 53 -14.79 -5.96 -6.23
CA ALA A 53 -15.48 -6.99 -5.46
C ALA A 53 -16.89 -7.29 -5.99
N THR A 54 -17.68 -6.26 -6.30
CA THR A 54 -19.05 -6.37 -6.83
C THR A 54 -19.06 -6.99 -8.23
N PHE A 55 -18.23 -6.51 -9.15
CA PHE A 55 -18.19 -7.09 -10.51
C PHE A 55 -17.77 -8.56 -10.48
N ASN A 56 -16.76 -8.89 -9.68
CA ASN A 56 -16.24 -10.24 -9.57
C ASN A 56 -17.18 -11.19 -8.82
N LEU A 57 -18.07 -10.68 -7.95
CA LEU A 57 -19.19 -11.46 -7.43
C LEU A 57 -20.09 -11.95 -8.56
N GLY A 58 -20.47 -11.06 -9.48
CA GLY A 58 -21.27 -11.43 -10.66
C GLY A 58 -20.56 -12.45 -11.56
N VAL A 59 -19.24 -12.31 -11.72
CA VAL A 59 -18.42 -13.30 -12.46
C VAL A 59 -18.45 -14.67 -11.76
N LEU A 60 -18.28 -14.73 -10.44
CA LEU A 60 -18.39 -15.99 -9.70
C LEU A 60 -19.78 -16.63 -9.87
N GLN A 61 -20.85 -15.85 -9.75
CA GLN A 61 -22.22 -16.33 -9.95
C GLN A 61 -22.44 -16.87 -11.37
N ALA A 62 -21.94 -16.18 -12.39
CA ALA A 62 -22.03 -16.63 -13.77
C ALA A 62 -21.24 -17.92 -14.02
N LEU A 63 -20.01 -18.03 -13.49
CA LEU A 63 -19.19 -19.24 -13.62
C LEU A 63 -19.79 -20.43 -12.85
N GLU A 64 -20.40 -20.19 -11.70
CA GLU A 64 -21.10 -21.20 -10.90
C GLU A 64 -22.35 -21.69 -11.63
N ALA A 65 -23.18 -20.77 -12.15
CA ALA A 65 -24.37 -21.09 -12.93
C ALA A 65 -24.04 -21.86 -14.23
N ALA A 66 -22.91 -21.58 -14.85
CA ALA A 66 -22.41 -22.31 -16.01
C ALA A 66 -21.74 -23.65 -15.66
N GLY A 67 -21.56 -23.98 -14.37
CA GLY A 67 -20.85 -25.19 -13.93
C GLY A 67 -19.34 -25.18 -14.17
N VAL A 68 -18.77 -24.06 -14.62
CA VAL A 68 -17.35 -23.91 -14.97
C VAL A 68 -16.49 -23.58 -13.75
N LEU A 69 -17.04 -22.94 -12.71
CA LEU A 69 -16.29 -22.57 -11.50
C LEU A 69 -15.62 -23.78 -10.82
N ARG A 70 -16.24 -24.97 -10.89
CA ARG A 70 -15.66 -26.21 -10.37
C ARG A 70 -14.35 -26.58 -11.08
N GLN A 71 -14.16 -26.18 -12.35
CA GLN A 71 -12.94 -26.47 -13.10
C GLN A 71 -11.76 -25.55 -12.74
N VAL A 72 -12.01 -24.42 -12.07
CA VAL A 72 -10.95 -23.50 -11.64
C VAL A 72 -10.08 -24.17 -10.57
N ASP A 73 -8.78 -24.24 -10.81
CA ASP A 73 -7.80 -24.84 -9.90
C ASP A 73 -7.18 -23.80 -8.98
N MET A 74 -7.00 -22.57 -9.47
CA MET A 74 -6.35 -21.48 -8.73
C MET A 74 -7.14 -20.19 -8.91
N LEU A 75 -7.34 -19.45 -7.82
CA LEU A 75 -7.95 -18.13 -7.82
C LEU A 75 -6.94 -17.12 -7.29
N SER A 76 -6.43 -16.29 -8.20
CA SER A 76 -5.50 -15.21 -7.90
C SER A 76 -6.24 -13.88 -7.78
N SER A 77 -5.91 -13.10 -6.76
CA SER A 77 -6.63 -11.87 -6.46
C SER A 77 -5.71 -10.75 -6.01
N VAL A 78 -6.12 -9.52 -6.30
CA VAL A 78 -5.44 -8.28 -5.90
C VAL A 78 -6.48 -7.34 -5.30
N SER A 79 -6.13 -6.70 -4.18
CA SER A 79 -6.91 -5.61 -3.59
C SER A 79 -8.40 -5.95 -3.43
N GLY A 80 -9.29 -5.13 -4.00
CA GLY A 80 -10.74 -5.37 -4.01
C GLY A 80 -11.18 -6.74 -4.54
N GLY A 81 -10.47 -7.30 -5.52
CA GLY A 81 -10.72 -8.67 -6.00
C GLY A 81 -10.51 -9.71 -4.90
N GLY A 82 -9.60 -9.44 -3.96
CA GLY A 82 -9.32 -10.26 -2.78
C GLY A 82 -10.49 -10.31 -1.80
N TYR A 83 -11.37 -9.31 -1.77
CA TYR A 83 -12.51 -9.28 -0.84
C TYR A 83 -13.52 -10.36 -1.18
N VAL A 84 -13.97 -10.39 -2.44
CA VAL A 84 -14.94 -11.38 -2.90
C VAL A 84 -14.32 -12.76 -3.07
N ALA A 85 -13.06 -12.85 -3.50
CA ALA A 85 -12.33 -14.11 -3.55
C ALA A 85 -12.27 -14.77 -2.16
N SER A 86 -11.89 -14.00 -1.14
CA SER A 86 -11.81 -14.50 0.24
C SER A 86 -13.19 -14.81 0.80
N CYS A 87 -14.22 -14.02 0.47
CA CYS A 87 -15.61 -14.34 0.79
C CYS A 87 -15.99 -15.71 0.23
N TYR A 88 -15.69 -15.98 -1.03
CA TYR A 88 -15.96 -17.28 -1.65
C TYR A 88 -15.24 -18.42 -0.92
N HIS A 89 -13.95 -18.29 -0.62
CA HIS A 89 -13.22 -19.32 0.13
C HIS A 89 -13.78 -19.53 1.55
N TRP A 90 -14.16 -18.46 2.24
CA TRP A 90 -14.82 -18.52 3.54
C TRP A 90 -16.15 -19.27 3.47
N LEU A 91 -17.00 -18.96 2.49
CA LEU A 91 -18.28 -19.66 2.29
C LEU A 91 -18.07 -21.14 2.00
N ARG A 92 -17.07 -21.48 1.17
CA ARG A 92 -16.72 -22.88 0.85
C ARG A 92 -16.19 -23.66 2.05
N ALA A 93 -15.47 -23.01 2.97
CA ALA A 93 -15.04 -23.63 4.21
C ALA A 93 -16.20 -24.02 5.13
N HIS A 94 -17.36 -23.35 5.00
CA HIS A 94 -18.56 -23.59 5.80
C HIS A 94 -19.69 -24.27 5.00
N ALA A 95 -19.51 -24.51 3.69
CA ALA A 95 -20.40 -25.25 2.79
C ALA A 95 -19.57 -26.16 1.85
N PRO A 96 -19.20 -27.37 2.30
CA PRO A 96 -18.52 -28.35 1.45
C PRO A 96 -19.40 -28.84 0.29
N ILE A 97 -18.79 -29.55 -0.67
CA ILE A 97 -19.27 -29.88 -2.04
C ILE A 97 -20.65 -30.60 -2.14
N ALA A 98 -21.30 -31.00 -1.05
CA ALA A 98 -22.50 -31.84 -1.10
C ALA A 98 -23.80 -31.05 -1.39
N GLY A 99 -24.37 -31.26 -2.59
CA GLY A 99 -25.79 -31.08 -2.92
C GLY A 99 -26.38 -29.67 -2.75
N GLU A 100 -26.56 -28.96 -3.87
CA GLU A 100 -27.38 -27.75 -4.07
C GLU A 100 -26.76 -26.36 -3.89
N HIS A 101 -27.25 -25.47 -4.78
CA HIS A 101 -27.34 -24.02 -4.73
C HIS A 101 -26.06 -23.16 -4.57
N SER A 102 -26.14 -21.97 -5.17
CA SER A 102 -25.07 -20.98 -5.11
C SER A 102 -24.66 -20.72 -3.67
N VAL A 103 -23.35 -20.72 -3.38
CA VAL A 103 -22.85 -20.44 -2.02
C VAL A 103 -23.29 -19.06 -1.51
N PHE A 104 -23.62 -18.14 -2.42
CA PHE A 104 -24.12 -16.80 -2.12
C PHE A 104 -25.63 -16.74 -1.82
N ALA A 105 -26.37 -17.81 -2.10
CA ALA A 105 -27.80 -17.91 -1.78
C ALA A 105 -28.07 -18.42 -0.36
N ARG A 106 -27.03 -18.84 0.37
CA ARG A 106 -27.16 -19.35 1.75
C ARG A 106 -27.64 -18.27 2.71
N THR A 107 -28.40 -18.69 3.73
CA THR A 107 -28.90 -17.81 4.79
C THR A 107 -27.77 -17.36 5.73
N VAL A 108 -27.72 -16.07 6.03
CA VAL A 108 -26.81 -15.53 7.05
C VAL A 108 -27.33 -15.80 8.47
N ALA A 109 -26.41 -15.84 9.44
CA ALA A 109 -26.75 -16.03 10.84
C ALA A 109 -27.70 -14.91 11.32
N GLY A 110 -28.83 -15.31 11.92
CA GLY A 110 -29.89 -14.39 12.35
C GLY A 110 -31.14 -14.42 11.47
N GLY A 111 -31.08 -15.07 10.29
CA GLY A 111 -32.25 -15.23 9.42
C GLY A 111 -32.62 -14.01 8.57
N ASP A 112 -31.79 -12.97 8.56
CA ASP A 112 -32.04 -11.67 7.92
C ASP A 112 -31.79 -11.67 6.38
N GLY A 113 -31.86 -12.83 5.71
CA GLY A 113 -31.71 -12.96 4.25
C GLY A 113 -30.52 -13.80 3.80
N SER A 114 -30.20 -13.70 2.50
CA SER A 114 -29.09 -14.43 1.89
C SER A 114 -27.75 -13.72 2.06
N VAL A 115 -26.64 -14.44 1.81
CA VAL A 115 -25.30 -13.83 1.74
C VAL A 115 -25.24 -12.73 0.67
N LEU A 116 -25.97 -12.86 -0.44
CA LEU A 116 -26.05 -11.80 -1.46
C LEU A 116 -26.71 -10.52 -0.91
N ASP A 117 -27.80 -10.67 -0.14
CA ASP A 117 -28.48 -9.53 0.51
C ASP A 117 -27.58 -8.88 1.55
N TRP A 118 -26.80 -9.68 2.27
CA TRP A 118 -25.76 -9.19 3.17
C TRP A 118 -24.70 -8.38 2.43
N LEU A 119 -24.11 -8.90 1.35
CA LEU A 119 -23.07 -8.19 0.60
C LEU A 119 -23.58 -6.85 0.03
N ARG A 120 -24.81 -6.84 -0.49
CA ARG A 120 -25.50 -5.63 -0.98
C ARG A 120 -25.67 -4.57 0.11
N SER A 121 -26.21 -4.97 1.26
CA SER A 121 -26.43 -4.05 2.39
C SER A 121 -25.13 -3.57 3.05
N HIS A 122 -24.02 -4.29 2.85
CA HIS A 122 -22.72 -3.98 3.42
C HIS A 122 -21.71 -3.38 2.44
N GLY A 123 -22.14 -2.93 1.25
CA GLY A 123 -21.31 -2.22 0.28
C GLY A 123 -20.65 -0.94 0.83
N LYS A 124 -21.24 -0.31 1.86
CA LYS A 124 -20.67 0.80 2.64
C LYS A 124 -19.91 0.34 3.89
N PHE A 125 -19.04 -0.66 3.72
CA PHE A 125 -18.39 -1.40 4.81
C PHE A 125 -17.65 -0.50 5.84
N LEU A 126 -17.13 0.66 5.42
CA LEU A 126 -16.39 1.57 6.32
C LEU A 126 -17.27 2.31 7.34
N ILE A 127 -18.57 2.51 7.08
CA ILE A 127 -19.44 3.40 7.88
C ILE A 127 -20.83 2.85 8.22
N ALA A 128 -21.35 1.81 7.55
CA ALA A 128 -22.79 1.49 7.60
C ALA A 128 -23.19 0.30 8.50
N GLN A 129 -22.45 0.02 9.58
CA GLN A 129 -22.68 -1.18 10.41
C GLN A 129 -22.96 -0.81 11.87
N ARG A 130 -23.99 -1.40 12.50
CA ARG A 130 -24.40 -1.31 13.93
C ARG A 130 -23.53 -0.37 14.80
N GLY A 131 -23.92 0.91 14.92
CA GLY A 131 -23.27 1.91 15.78
C GLY A 131 -21.98 2.54 15.22
N PHE A 132 -21.43 2.02 14.13
CA PHE A 132 -20.39 2.69 13.35
C PHE A 132 -21.02 3.75 12.46
N SER A 133 -20.39 4.91 12.43
CA SER A 133 -20.78 6.04 11.61
C SER A 133 -19.54 6.70 11.01
N LEU A 134 -19.73 7.73 10.20
CA LEU A 134 -18.62 8.61 9.78
C LEU A 134 -17.83 9.13 11.00
N TRP A 135 -18.50 9.39 12.13
CA TRP A 135 -17.85 9.81 13.37
C TRP A 135 -16.97 8.73 13.99
N THR A 136 -17.35 7.45 13.87
CA THR A 136 -16.53 6.34 14.36
C THR A 136 -15.26 6.16 13.53
N LEU A 137 -15.36 6.35 12.20
CA LEU A 137 -14.21 6.39 11.32
C LEU A 137 -13.29 7.57 11.66
N ILE A 138 -13.86 8.78 11.79
CA ILE A 138 -13.10 9.98 12.20
C ILE A 138 -12.42 9.77 13.55
N ALA A 139 -13.15 9.26 14.55
CA ALA A 139 -12.60 9.01 15.88
C ALA A 139 -11.46 7.98 15.84
N SER A 140 -11.59 6.94 15.03
CA SER A 140 -10.56 5.90 14.87
C SER A 140 -9.30 6.46 14.19
N VAL A 141 -9.46 7.29 13.15
CA VAL A 141 -8.35 7.99 12.49
C VAL A 141 -7.67 8.97 13.44
N LEU A 142 -8.44 9.79 14.17
CA LEU A 142 -7.92 10.75 15.14
C LEU A 142 -7.22 10.05 16.31
N ALA A 143 -7.75 8.92 16.79
CA ALA A 143 -7.10 8.11 17.82
C ALA A 143 -5.77 7.54 17.33
N ALA A 144 -5.72 7.01 16.09
CA ALA A 144 -4.50 6.51 15.48
C ALA A 144 -3.45 7.62 15.30
N ILE A 145 -3.87 8.82 14.87
CA ILE A 145 -3.03 10.02 14.81
C ILE A 145 -2.50 10.36 16.20
N PHE A 146 -3.39 10.45 17.19
CA PHE A 146 -3.04 10.84 18.55
C PHE A 146 -2.01 9.89 19.17
N VAL A 147 -2.25 8.58 19.09
CA VAL A 147 -1.30 7.58 19.63
C VAL A 147 0.05 7.68 18.91
N ASN A 148 0.07 7.84 17.59
CA ASN A 148 1.32 7.94 16.85
C ASN A 148 2.09 9.23 17.16
N VAL A 149 1.39 10.36 17.35
CA VAL A 149 1.99 11.62 17.82
C VAL A 149 2.49 11.49 19.25
N MET A 150 1.81 10.76 20.14
CA MET A 150 2.31 10.46 21.49
C MET A 150 3.57 9.58 21.46
N VAL A 151 3.65 8.62 20.54
CA VAL A 151 4.82 7.75 20.38
C VAL A 151 6.01 8.48 19.76
N LEU A 152 5.80 9.33 18.74
CA LEU A 152 6.87 9.96 17.95
C LEU A 152 7.21 11.38 18.39
N GLY A 153 6.26 12.09 19.00
CA GLY A 153 6.39 13.48 19.40
C GLY A 153 7.55 13.71 20.35
N PRO A 154 7.65 13.00 21.50
CA PRO A 154 8.74 13.21 22.45
C PRO A 154 10.13 12.92 21.86
N PRO A 155 10.39 11.79 21.15
CA PRO A 155 11.67 11.58 20.46
C PRO A 155 11.99 12.68 19.43
N LEU A 156 10.99 13.13 18.65
CA LEU A 156 11.17 14.22 17.69
C LEU A 156 11.53 15.55 18.39
N LEU A 157 10.86 15.87 19.50
CA LEU A 157 11.15 17.06 20.30
C LEU A 157 12.54 16.99 20.95
N ILE A 158 12.98 15.82 21.43
CA ILE A 158 14.35 15.62 21.93
C ILE A 158 15.37 15.88 20.82
N ALA A 159 15.13 15.34 19.62
CA ALA A 159 16.02 15.56 18.48
C ALA A 159 16.10 17.05 18.13
N VAL A 160 14.97 17.76 18.07
CA VAL A 160 14.91 19.20 17.80
C VAL A 160 15.57 20.01 18.93
N PHE A 161 15.33 19.66 20.20
CA PHE A 161 15.95 20.29 21.36
C PHE A 161 17.47 20.12 21.37
N GLY A 162 17.99 18.94 21.02
CA GLY A 162 19.43 18.73 20.87
C GLY A 162 20.05 19.70 19.84
N LEU A 163 19.30 20.07 18.80
CA LEU A 163 19.73 21.06 17.82
C LEU A 163 19.67 22.51 18.34
N THR A 164 18.88 22.79 19.38
CA THR A 164 18.81 24.12 20.01
C THR A 164 19.94 24.40 20.98
N LEU A 165 20.62 23.36 21.50
CA LEU A 165 21.67 23.53 22.51
C LEU A 165 22.90 24.28 21.97
N GLY A 166 23.54 25.05 22.85
CA GLY A 166 24.77 25.79 22.56
C GLY A 166 26.03 24.98 22.87
N TRP A 167 26.67 24.37 21.87
CA TRP A 167 27.91 23.59 22.04
C TRP A 167 29.03 23.90 21.03
N LEU A 168 28.74 24.57 19.90
CA LEU A 168 29.76 25.15 19.02
C LEU A 168 30.30 26.51 19.52
N PRO A 169 31.54 26.89 19.17
CA PRO A 169 32.11 28.20 19.48
C PRO A 169 31.77 29.29 18.43
N PHE A 170 30.86 29.02 17.50
CA PHE A 170 30.55 29.91 16.37
C PHE A 170 29.26 30.68 16.59
N GLU A 171 29.26 31.97 16.25
CA GLU A 171 28.06 32.79 16.24
C GLU A 171 27.28 32.65 14.91
N TRP A 172 25.98 32.96 14.97
CA TRP A 172 25.14 33.00 13.78
C TRP A 172 25.55 34.14 12.83
N PRO A 173 25.50 33.92 11.50
CA PRO A 173 25.83 34.96 10.55
C PRO A 173 24.90 36.18 10.67
N GLN A 174 25.47 37.39 10.76
CA GLN A 174 24.72 38.63 10.97
C GLN A 174 23.68 38.92 9.87
N TRP A 175 23.93 38.49 8.63
CA TRP A 175 23.00 38.67 7.51
C TRP A 175 21.74 37.80 7.60
N LEU A 176 21.74 36.78 8.48
CA LEU A 176 20.55 35.98 8.83
C LEU A 176 19.82 36.51 10.07
N ALA A 177 20.39 37.49 10.78
CA ALA A 177 19.73 38.10 11.92
C ALA A 177 18.60 39.02 11.44
N LEU A 178 17.38 38.75 11.88
CA LEU A 178 16.25 39.65 11.64
C LEU A 178 16.31 40.84 12.61
N PRO A 179 15.89 42.06 12.19
CA PRO A 179 15.91 43.26 13.03
C PRO A 179 15.29 43.02 14.41
N GLY A 180 16.04 43.31 15.48
CA GLY A 180 15.58 43.13 16.87
C GLY A 180 15.64 41.69 17.41
N SER A 181 16.20 40.73 16.67
CA SER A 181 16.34 39.34 17.13
C SER A 181 17.76 38.79 16.92
N SER A 182 18.48 38.53 18.02
CA SER A 182 19.75 37.83 17.97
C SER A 182 19.53 36.34 18.22
N ILE A 183 20.02 35.48 17.31
CA ILE A 183 20.01 34.03 17.50
C ILE A 183 21.28 33.68 18.27
N HIS A 184 21.16 33.66 19.59
CA HIS A 184 22.17 33.07 20.46
C HIS A 184 21.82 31.60 20.65
N GLU A 185 22.82 30.71 20.69
CA GLU A 185 22.64 29.24 20.79
C GLU A 185 22.02 28.64 19.50
N HIS A 186 21.40 27.47 19.52
CA HIS A 186 20.93 26.74 18.31
C HIS A 186 22.04 26.19 17.39
N HIS A 187 23.14 25.75 17.98
CA HIS A 187 24.34 25.36 17.25
C HIS A 187 24.14 24.13 16.36
N GLY A 188 23.19 23.25 16.65
CA GLY A 188 22.86 22.14 15.76
C GLY A 188 22.22 22.61 14.44
N PHE A 189 21.32 23.59 14.49
CA PHE A 189 20.75 24.19 13.28
C PHE A 189 21.79 24.96 12.46
N LEU A 190 22.69 25.68 13.15
CA LEU A 190 23.84 26.32 12.51
C LEU A 190 24.74 25.27 11.84
N LEU A 191 25.01 24.13 12.48
CA LEU A 191 25.77 23.04 11.88
C LEU A 191 25.09 22.50 10.62
N LEU A 192 23.76 22.28 10.64
CA LEU A 192 23.02 21.83 9.46
C LEU A 192 23.14 22.85 8.31
N LEU A 193 23.02 24.15 8.62
CA LEU A 193 23.17 25.22 7.64
C LEU A 193 24.60 25.26 7.06
N MET A 194 25.62 25.18 7.91
CA MET A 194 27.03 25.16 7.50
C MET A 194 27.35 23.93 6.67
N LEU A 195 26.87 22.75 7.06
CA LEU A 195 27.06 21.51 6.31
C LEU A 195 26.34 21.58 4.95
N GLY A 196 25.13 22.13 4.92
CA GLY A 196 24.38 22.34 3.69
C GLY A 196 25.08 23.32 2.74
N ALA A 197 25.56 24.46 3.25
CA ALA A 197 26.37 25.41 2.49
C ALA A 197 27.68 24.78 2.01
N PHE A 198 28.36 24.02 2.87
CA PHE A 198 29.56 23.26 2.51
C PHE A 198 29.27 22.28 1.37
N CYS A 199 28.16 21.54 1.40
CA CYS A 199 27.79 20.65 0.31
C CYS A 199 27.61 21.42 -1.02
N LEU A 200 26.95 22.58 -1.00
CA LEU A 200 26.75 23.39 -2.20
C LEU A 200 28.05 24.07 -2.70
N LEU A 201 28.93 24.49 -1.80
CA LEU A 201 30.24 25.06 -2.14
C LEU A 201 31.25 24.00 -2.61
N LEU A 202 31.15 22.79 -2.07
CA LEU A 202 31.94 21.64 -2.49
C LEU A 202 31.50 21.13 -3.87
N PHE A 203 30.25 21.32 -4.26
CA PHE A 203 29.72 20.84 -5.53
C PHE A 203 30.53 21.34 -6.76
N PRO A 204 30.82 22.64 -6.95
CA PRO A 204 31.68 23.10 -8.03
C PRO A 204 33.07 22.45 -8.02
N LEU A 205 33.68 22.27 -6.84
CA LEU A 205 35.00 21.63 -6.72
C LEU A 205 34.94 20.15 -7.12
N VAL A 206 33.91 19.42 -6.68
CA VAL A 206 33.67 18.02 -7.07
C VAL A 206 33.35 17.93 -8.56
N ALA A 207 32.64 18.90 -9.13
CA ALA A 207 32.35 18.96 -10.56
C ALA A 207 33.61 19.20 -11.40
N ILE A 208 34.51 20.09 -10.96
CA ILE A 208 35.82 20.31 -11.59
C ILE A 208 36.69 19.07 -11.44
N ALA A 209 36.79 18.49 -10.24
CA ALA A 209 37.54 17.25 -10.00
C ALA A 209 37.00 16.10 -10.85
N PHE A 210 35.68 15.98 -10.98
CA PHE A 210 35.03 15.05 -11.89
C PHE A 210 35.42 15.31 -13.34
N ALA A 211 35.44 16.56 -13.81
CA ALA A 211 35.85 16.89 -15.17
C ALA A 211 37.33 16.52 -15.45
N LEU A 212 38.22 16.80 -14.50
CA LEU A 212 39.64 16.43 -14.60
C LEU A 212 39.85 14.92 -14.58
N LEU A 213 39.20 14.21 -13.66
CA LEU A 213 39.28 12.75 -13.54
C LEU A 213 38.65 12.04 -14.74
N ALA A 214 37.55 12.58 -15.27
CA ALA A 214 36.92 12.04 -16.48
C ALA A 214 37.82 12.16 -17.72
N GLY A 215 38.80 13.08 -17.72
CA GLY A 215 39.80 13.23 -18.78
C GLY A 215 41.03 12.31 -18.66
N VAL A 216 41.15 11.51 -17.58
CA VAL A 216 42.26 10.57 -17.39
C VAL A 216 41.84 9.16 -17.81
N ASP A 217 42.54 8.58 -18.78
CA ASP A 217 42.19 7.29 -19.41
C ASP A 217 42.00 6.12 -18.40
N GLY A 218 42.70 6.15 -17.26
CA GLY A 218 42.57 5.15 -16.19
C GLY A 218 41.31 5.29 -15.31
N PHE A 219 40.75 6.50 -15.21
CA PHE A 219 39.59 6.84 -14.37
C PHE A 219 38.30 7.02 -15.18
N ALA A 220 38.41 7.15 -16.50
CA ALA A 220 37.31 7.24 -17.47
C ALA A 220 36.46 5.96 -17.62
N LYS A 221 36.59 4.98 -16.72
CA LYS A 221 35.69 3.83 -16.67
C LYS A 221 34.29 4.35 -16.32
N ARG A 222 33.31 4.06 -17.19
CA ARG A 222 31.90 4.48 -17.08
C ARG A 222 31.31 4.35 -15.65
N ALA A 223 31.57 3.24 -14.97
CA ALA A 223 31.10 3.01 -13.60
C ALA A 223 31.64 4.01 -12.56
N HIS A 224 32.87 4.50 -12.70
CA HIS A 224 33.43 5.52 -11.81
C HIS A 224 32.79 6.88 -12.09
N ILE A 225 32.65 7.23 -13.37
CA ILE A 225 31.96 8.44 -13.82
C ILE A 225 30.53 8.50 -13.28
N ASP A 226 29.78 7.40 -13.40
CA ASP A 226 28.38 7.35 -12.94
C ASP A 226 28.28 7.46 -11.42
N ARG A 227 29.19 6.81 -10.67
CA ARG A 227 29.26 6.98 -9.21
C ARG A 227 29.56 8.41 -8.80
N CYS A 228 30.48 9.09 -9.49
CA CYS A 228 30.76 10.51 -9.25
C CYS A 228 29.54 11.38 -9.54
N ARG A 229 28.82 11.15 -10.65
CA ARG A 229 27.57 11.86 -10.99
C ARG A 229 26.47 11.66 -9.97
N ILE A 230 26.25 10.43 -9.52
CA ILE A 230 25.29 10.12 -8.45
C ILE A 230 25.70 10.82 -7.15
N GLY A 231 27.00 10.79 -6.82
CA GLY A 231 27.56 11.51 -5.67
C GLY A 231 27.28 13.01 -5.73
N MET A 232 27.53 13.65 -6.89
CA MET A 232 27.23 15.07 -7.13
C MET A 232 25.74 15.39 -6.96
N GLY A 233 24.85 14.55 -7.49
CA GLY A 233 23.41 14.72 -7.33
C GLY A 233 22.96 14.60 -5.86
N ARG A 234 23.47 13.59 -5.14
CA ARG A 234 23.22 13.42 -3.70
C ARG A 234 23.73 14.60 -2.88
N LEU A 235 24.88 15.16 -3.27
CA LEU A 235 25.47 16.33 -2.62
C LEU A 235 24.55 17.56 -2.75
N LEU A 236 23.97 17.80 -3.92
CA LEU A 236 23.00 18.90 -4.12
C LEU A 236 21.73 18.71 -3.28
N VAL A 237 21.13 17.51 -3.33
CA VAL A 237 19.91 17.20 -2.58
C VAL A 237 20.15 17.35 -1.07
N ALA A 238 21.27 16.81 -0.58
CA ALA A 238 21.66 16.98 0.82
C ALA A 238 21.86 18.45 1.17
N GLY A 239 22.54 19.23 0.31
CA GLY A 239 22.76 20.66 0.49
C GLY A 239 21.46 21.44 0.70
N PHE A 240 20.51 21.32 -0.23
CA PHE A 240 19.22 22.02 -0.13
C PHE A 240 18.37 21.56 1.06
N ALA A 241 18.33 20.25 1.35
CA ALA A 241 17.58 19.72 2.48
C ALA A 241 18.14 20.21 3.83
N LEU A 242 19.46 20.18 4.00
CA LEU A 242 20.14 20.64 5.20
C LEU A 242 19.99 22.15 5.41
N ILE A 243 20.06 22.95 4.35
CA ILE A 243 19.78 24.40 4.42
C ILE A 243 18.33 24.63 4.85
N GLY A 244 17.37 23.94 4.23
CA GLY A 244 15.96 24.05 4.60
C GLY A 244 15.72 23.76 6.08
N LEU A 245 16.32 22.70 6.63
CA LEU A 245 16.24 22.38 8.05
C LEU A 245 17.00 23.40 8.92
N GLY A 246 18.20 23.81 8.52
CA GLY A 246 19.02 24.78 9.24
C GLY A 246 18.40 26.18 9.35
N LEU A 247 17.52 26.55 8.40
CA LEU A 247 16.80 27.83 8.39
C LEU A 247 15.58 27.86 9.32
N ILE A 248 15.21 26.75 9.97
CA ILE A 248 14.04 26.71 10.87
C ILE A 248 14.07 27.80 11.95
N PRO A 249 15.18 28.04 12.69
CA PRO A 249 15.23 29.10 13.70
C PRO A 249 15.02 30.51 13.14
N VAL A 250 15.49 30.76 11.92
CA VAL A 250 15.34 32.05 11.23
C VAL A 250 13.88 32.27 10.86
N LEU A 251 13.26 31.26 10.22
CA LEU A 251 11.88 31.33 9.78
C LEU A 251 10.88 31.31 10.94
N ALA A 252 11.19 30.61 12.04
CA ALA A 252 10.41 30.65 13.27
C ALA A 252 10.30 32.07 13.86
N ARG A 253 11.30 32.93 13.59
CA ARG A 253 11.37 34.31 14.08
C ARG A 253 10.78 35.35 13.11
N LEU A 254 10.34 34.95 11.91
CA LEU A 254 9.59 35.84 11.01
C LEU A 254 8.33 36.41 11.68
N GLY A 255 7.73 35.68 12.63
CA GLY A 255 6.62 36.19 13.43
C GLY A 255 7.00 37.41 14.28
N GLY A 256 8.24 37.51 14.76
CA GLY A 256 8.74 38.63 15.56
C GLY A 256 8.95 39.93 14.77
N LEU A 257 9.06 39.86 13.43
CA LEU A 257 9.02 41.07 12.59
C LEU A 257 7.66 41.77 12.69
N ILE A 258 6.57 41.00 12.82
CA ILE A 258 5.22 41.56 13.01
C ILE A 258 5.12 42.24 14.36
N ASP A 259 5.76 41.70 15.40
CA ASP A 259 5.82 42.34 16.73
C ASP A 259 6.52 43.71 16.69
N HIS A 260 7.46 43.89 15.75
CA HIS A 260 8.15 45.17 15.53
C HIS A 260 7.37 46.13 14.61
N MET A 261 6.61 45.59 13.65
CA MET A 261 5.82 46.38 12.70
C MET A 261 4.45 46.82 13.24
N PHE A 262 3.87 46.10 14.21
CA PHE A 262 2.54 46.38 14.76
C PHE A 262 2.59 46.51 16.29
N SER A 263 1.98 47.57 16.81
CA SER A 263 2.03 47.94 18.24
C SER A 263 0.87 47.37 19.09
N PHE A 264 -0.12 46.74 18.48
CA PHE A 264 -1.31 46.20 19.17
C PHE A 264 -1.04 44.82 19.79
N GLU A 265 -1.51 44.61 21.02
CA GLU A 265 -1.27 43.38 21.81
C GLU A 265 -1.83 42.11 21.14
N GLU A 266 -2.98 42.25 20.48
CA GLU A 266 -3.64 41.20 19.70
C GLU A 266 -2.80 40.76 18.49
N ALA A 267 -2.14 41.71 17.82
CA ALA A 267 -1.26 41.43 16.69
C ALA A 267 0.00 40.66 17.13
N ARG A 268 0.49 40.92 18.34
CA ARG A 268 1.65 40.21 18.93
C ARG A 268 1.30 38.78 19.35
N ALA A 269 0.11 38.55 19.88
CA ALA A 269 -0.36 37.20 20.17
C ALA A 269 -0.47 36.37 18.88
N LEU A 270 -0.96 36.96 17.80
CA LEU A 270 -1.08 36.31 16.49
C LEU A 270 0.28 36.06 15.81
N GLY A 271 1.22 37.01 15.92
CA GLY A 271 2.56 36.94 15.33
C GLY A 271 3.36 35.69 15.77
N LYS A 272 3.25 35.31 17.05
CA LYS A 272 3.93 34.13 17.62
C LYS A 272 3.51 32.81 17.00
N HIS A 273 2.26 32.71 16.52
CA HIS A 273 1.76 31.48 15.90
C HIS A 273 1.88 31.50 14.37
N LEU A 274 2.09 32.67 13.77
CA LEU A 274 2.07 32.84 12.33
C LEU A 274 3.17 32.06 11.61
N SER A 275 4.35 31.90 12.21
CA SER A 275 5.50 31.24 11.58
C SER A 275 5.26 29.76 11.24
N TRP A 276 4.44 29.06 12.02
CA TRP A 276 4.05 27.67 11.73
C TRP A 276 2.65 27.57 11.12
N LEU A 277 1.74 28.51 11.43
CA LEU A 277 0.40 28.54 10.82
C LEU A 277 0.45 28.87 9.33
N MET A 278 1.27 29.83 8.88
CA MET A 278 1.36 30.20 7.47
C MET A 278 1.76 29.05 6.53
N PRO A 279 2.83 28.29 6.79
CA PRO A 279 3.14 27.13 5.97
C PRO A 279 2.06 26.05 6.06
N VAL A 280 1.39 25.86 7.21
CA VAL A 280 0.26 24.93 7.32
C VAL A 280 -0.93 25.37 6.46
N LEU A 281 -1.38 26.62 6.61
CA LEU A 281 -2.51 27.19 5.87
C LEU A 281 -2.22 27.28 4.37
N GLY A 282 -1.02 27.73 3.99
CA GLY A 282 -0.56 27.74 2.61
C GLY A 282 -0.50 26.33 2.02
N GLY A 283 -0.10 25.35 2.85
CA GLY A 283 -0.12 23.95 2.48
C GLY A 283 -1.51 23.39 2.20
N VAL A 284 -2.46 23.65 3.10
CA VAL A 284 -3.88 23.28 2.92
C VAL A 284 -4.48 23.98 1.69
N ALA A 285 -4.24 25.28 1.54
CA ALA A 285 -4.73 26.05 0.39
C ALA A 285 -4.20 25.49 -0.93
N SER A 286 -2.91 25.16 -0.99
CA SER A 286 -2.29 24.56 -2.17
C SER A 286 -2.91 23.20 -2.54
N LEU A 287 -3.22 22.36 -1.54
CA LEU A 287 -3.93 21.08 -1.75
C LEU A 287 -5.37 21.29 -2.23
N MET A 288 -6.11 22.24 -1.67
CA MET A 288 -7.47 22.56 -2.10
C MET A 288 -7.51 23.13 -3.52
N MET A 289 -6.53 23.98 -3.87
CA MET A 289 -6.40 24.52 -5.23
C MET A 289 -6.02 23.45 -6.25
N ASP A 290 -5.16 22.49 -5.88
CA ASP A 290 -4.80 21.35 -6.73
C ASP A 290 -6.04 20.49 -7.05
N LYS A 291 -6.87 20.18 -6.03
CA LYS A 291 -8.14 19.43 -6.23
C LYS A 291 -9.11 20.10 -7.21
N ARG A 292 -9.08 21.44 -7.30
CA ARG A 292 -9.93 22.21 -8.21
C ARG A 292 -9.38 22.27 -9.64
N LYS A 293 -8.09 22.00 -9.85
CA LYS A 293 -7.45 22.01 -11.17
C LYS A 293 -7.46 20.62 -11.81
N GLY A 294 -8.10 20.48 -12.96
CA GLY A 294 -7.91 19.32 -13.86
C GLY A 294 -6.72 19.52 -14.81
N GLY A 295 -6.09 18.44 -15.28
CA GLY A 295 -5.10 18.46 -16.36
C GLY A 295 -3.62 18.38 -15.95
N ALA A 296 -2.71 18.73 -16.87
CA ALA A 296 -1.26 18.45 -16.86
C ALA A 296 -0.43 19.14 -15.73
N GLY A 297 -1.07 19.90 -14.84
CA GLY A 297 -0.44 20.50 -13.65
C GLY A 297 -0.89 19.88 -12.31
N ARG A 298 -1.81 18.92 -12.35
CA ARG A 298 -2.33 18.22 -11.16
C ARG A 298 -1.21 17.50 -10.42
N GLY A 299 -1.17 17.63 -9.10
CA GLY A 299 -0.14 17.04 -8.23
C GLY A 299 1.06 17.94 -7.92
N ARG A 300 1.38 18.95 -8.76
CA ARG A 300 2.51 19.87 -8.48
C ARG A 300 2.21 20.78 -7.30
N LEU A 301 1.01 21.37 -7.26
CA LEU A 301 0.57 22.20 -6.14
C LEU A 301 0.34 21.34 -4.90
N ALA A 302 -0.12 20.10 -5.06
CA ALA A 302 -0.20 19.16 -3.95
C ALA A 302 1.16 18.91 -3.30
N MET A 303 2.21 18.67 -4.10
CA MET A 303 3.57 18.44 -3.59
C MET A 303 4.14 19.66 -2.83
N VAL A 304 3.97 20.86 -3.36
CA VAL A 304 4.31 22.10 -2.64
C VAL A 304 3.52 22.18 -1.34
N GLY A 305 2.22 21.89 -1.38
CA GLY A 305 1.35 21.99 -0.23
C GLY A 305 1.73 21.06 0.92
N VAL A 306 2.03 19.80 0.59
CA VAL A 306 2.51 18.79 1.54
C VAL A 306 3.89 19.18 2.10
N THR A 307 4.78 19.70 1.27
CA THR A 307 6.11 20.15 1.72
C THR A 307 6.00 21.28 2.73
N LEU A 308 5.12 22.25 2.48
CA LEU A 308 4.82 23.34 3.41
C LEU A 308 4.20 22.82 4.71
N LEU A 309 3.27 21.86 4.66
CA LEU A 309 2.71 21.22 5.85
C LEU A 309 3.80 20.56 6.71
N ALA A 310 4.67 19.76 6.08
CA ALA A 310 5.75 19.07 6.78
C ALA A 310 6.70 20.09 7.44
N TYR A 311 7.01 21.16 6.72
CA TYR A 311 7.86 22.23 7.23
C TYR A 311 7.20 22.99 8.39
N GLY A 312 5.90 23.30 8.31
CA GLY A 312 5.15 23.94 9.39
C GLY A 312 5.10 23.11 10.67
N VAL A 313 4.98 21.78 10.56
CA VAL A 313 5.07 20.86 11.70
C VAL A 313 6.47 20.91 12.34
N LEU A 314 7.55 20.97 11.56
CA LEU A 314 8.91 21.09 12.09
C LEU A 314 9.13 22.43 12.83
N ILE A 315 8.59 23.54 12.31
CA ILE A 315 8.63 24.85 12.99
C ILE A 315 7.83 24.81 14.30
N LEU A 316 6.67 24.14 14.31
CA LEU A 316 5.89 23.94 15.53
C LEU A 316 6.72 23.15 16.57
N CYS A 317 7.37 22.06 16.17
CA CYS A 317 8.26 21.29 17.05
C CYS A 317 9.41 22.15 17.58
N TYR A 318 10.00 23.03 16.75
CA TYR A 318 11.01 23.98 17.18
C TYR A 318 10.49 24.90 18.29
N HIS A 319 9.34 25.55 18.10
CA HIS A 319 8.75 26.43 19.13
C HIS A 319 8.46 25.71 20.45
N LEU A 320 8.09 24.43 20.39
CA LEU A 320 7.88 23.60 21.58
C LEU A 320 9.20 23.23 22.27
N ALA A 321 10.25 22.96 21.50
CA ALA A 321 11.55 22.53 22.00
C ALA A 321 12.41 23.67 22.58
N VAL A 322 12.31 24.89 22.03
CA VAL A 322 13.13 26.05 22.46
C VAL A 322 12.84 26.46 23.92
N ASP A 323 11.64 26.19 24.41
CA ASP A 323 11.28 26.44 25.81
C ASP A 323 11.90 25.35 26.72
N HIS A 324 13.12 25.63 27.21
CA HIS A 324 13.89 24.72 28.04
C HIS A 324 13.12 24.29 29.30
N ALA A 325 12.34 25.18 29.90
CA ALA A 325 11.55 24.85 31.09
C ALA A 325 10.52 23.75 30.79
N ARG A 326 9.95 23.72 29.58
CA ARG A 326 9.07 22.63 29.15
C ARG A 326 9.83 21.32 28.97
N MET A 327 10.99 21.34 28.32
CA MET A 327 11.78 20.13 28.06
C MET A 327 12.32 19.49 29.35
N HIS A 328 12.61 20.29 30.38
CA HIS A 328 13.05 19.81 31.70
C HIS A 328 11.90 19.56 32.68
N SER A 329 10.65 19.79 32.28
CA SER A 329 9.49 19.59 33.15
C SER A 329 9.21 18.12 33.45
N SER A 330 8.62 17.84 34.61
CA SER A 330 8.09 16.51 34.96
C SER A 330 7.02 16.04 33.97
N VAL A 331 6.25 16.96 33.38
CA VAL A 331 5.25 16.67 32.35
C VAL A 331 5.90 16.07 31.11
N PHE A 332 6.99 16.68 30.61
CA PHE A 332 7.71 16.15 29.46
C PHE A 332 8.36 14.80 29.75
N ALA A 333 8.95 14.63 30.94
CA ALA A 333 9.47 13.33 31.37
C ALA A 333 8.37 12.24 31.40
N GLY A 334 7.17 12.59 31.87
CA GLY A 334 6.00 11.71 31.81
C GLY A 334 5.57 11.36 30.38
N LEU A 335 5.54 12.34 29.47
CA LEU A 335 5.24 12.12 28.05
C LEU A 335 6.29 11.22 27.37
N LEU A 336 7.57 11.40 27.68
CA LEU A 336 8.64 10.53 27.18
C LEU A 336 8.52 9.10 27.72
N GLY A 337 8.22 8.95 29.01
CA GLY A 337 7.95 7.64 29.62
C GLY A 337 6.76 6.94 28.97
N MET A 338 5.68 7.68 28.71
CA MET A 338 4.51 7.18 27.97
C MET A 338 4.85 6.80 26.53
N SER A 339 5.60 7.64 25.82
CA SER A 339 6.09 7.36 24.45
C SER A 339 6.87 6.04 24.40
N LEU A 340 7.81 5.84 25.34
CA LEU A 340 8.61 4.61 25.42
C LEU A 340 7.73 3.40 25.76
N LEU A 341 6.80 3.53 26.71
CA LEU A 341 5.87 2.46 27.07
C LEU A 341 5.02 2.04 25.86
N LEU A 342 4.41 3.00 25.17
CA LEU A 342 3.61 2.75 23.98
C LEU A 342 4.45 2.14 22.85
N ALA A 343 5.67 2.63 22.62
CA ALA A 343 6.57 2.10 21.58
C ALA A 343 7.01 0.64 21.83
N LEU A 344 7.06 0.21 23.10
CA LEU A 344 7.43 -1.15 23.49
C LEU A 344 6.24 -2.10 23.54
N VAL A 345 5.06 -1.62 23.94
CA VAL A 345 3.87 -2.45 24.19
C VAL A 345 2.94 -2.52 22.98
N CYS A 346 2.73 -1.39 22.29
CA CYS A 346 1.74 -1.33 21.22
C CYS A 346 2.28 -1.95 19.92
N ASN A 347 1.43 -2.70 19.23
CA ASN A 347 1.75 -3.20 17.90
C ASN A 347 1.33 -2.18 16.85
N ILE A 348 2.31 -1.74 16.05
CA ILE A 348 2.15 -0.73 15.01
C ILE A 348 1.03 -1.06 14.00
N ASN A 349 0.85 -2.34 13.65
CA ASN A 349 -0.19 -2.78 12.69
C ASN A 349 -1.58 -2.82 13.34
N ARG A 350 -1.66 -2.95 14.67
CA ARG A 350 -2.95 -3.02 15.40
C ARG A 350 -3.52 -1.66 15.75
N VAL A 351 -2.65 -0.65 15.89
CA VAL A 351 -3.05 0.71 16.24
C VAL A 351 -3.17 1.61 15.00
N SER A 352 -2.76 1.14 13.83
CA SER A 352 -2.96 1.86 12.58
C SER A 352 -4.38 1.73 12.03
N ILE A 353 -4.70 2.58 11.06
CA ILE A 353 -5.98 2.55 10.32
C ILE A 353 -6.21 1.18 9.66
N HIS A 354 -5.12 0.43 9.36
CA HIS A 354 -5.20 -0.94 8.85
C HIS A 354 -6.07 -1.86 9.71
N ALA A 355 -5.98 -1.78 11.04
CA ALA A 355 -6.76 -2.65 11.91
C ALA A 355 -8.27 -2.37 11.82
N TYR A 356 -8.65 -1.09 11.80
CA TYR A 356 -10.03 -0.68 11.56
C TYR A 356 -10.50 -1.17 10.18
N TYR A 357 -9.68 -0.94 9.15
CA TYR A 357 -9.96 -1.35 7.78
C TYR A 357 -10.19 -2.86 7.65
N ARG A 358 -9.27 -3.68 8.17
CA ARG A 358 -9.40 -5.14 8.24
C ARG A 358 -10.69 -5.55 8.96
N ALA A 359 -10.98 -4.96 10.12
CA ALA A 359 -12.17 -5.30 10.89
C ALA A 359 -13.47 -4.93 10.18
N ARG A 360 -13.48 -3.91 9.31
CA ARG A 360 -14.65 -3.55 8.51
C ARG A 360 -14.82 -4.45 7.30
N LEU A 361 -13.75 -4.75 6.58
CA LEU A 361 -13.81 -5.70 5.47
C LEU A 361 -14.15 -7.12 5.95
N GLY A 362 -13.60 -7.56 7.07
CA GLY A 362 -13.90 -8.89 7.63
C GLY A 362 -15.40 -9.07 7.92
N VAL A 363 -16.06 -8.04 8.46
CA VAL A 363 -17.51 -8.13 8.71
C VAL A 363 -18.33 -8.07 7.41
N ALA A 364 -17.90 -7.26 6.44
CA ALA A 364 -18.62 -7.17 5.16
C ALA A 364 -18.50 -8.46 4.33
N PHE A 365 -17.30 -9.03 4.23
CA PHE A 365 -16.96 -10.10 3.29
C PHE A 365 -16.78 -11.49 3.92
N LEU A 366 -16.87 -11.63 5.24
CA LEU A 366 -16.88 -12.93 5.91
C LEU A 366 -18.16 -13.06 6.77
N PRO A 367 -19.35 -13.08 6.12
CA PRO A 367 -20.61 -13.17 6.85
C PRO A 367 -20.71 -14.48 7.61
N ARG A 368 -21.24 -14.42 8.83
CA ARG A 368 -21.57 -15.64 9.59
C ARG A 368 -22.78 -16.31 8.95
N LEU A 369 -22.75 -17.63 8.85
CA LEU A 369 -23.82 -18.41 8.24
C LEU A 369 -24.73 -19.01 9.32
N GLU A 370 -25.99 -19.29 8.95
CA GLU A 370 -26.91 -19.98 9.85
C GLU A 370 -26.35 -21.35 10.25
N GLY A 371 -26.42 -21.66 11.55
CA GLY A 371 -25.86 -22.90 12.12
C GLY A 371 -24.36 -22.87 12.41
N ASP A 372 -23.64 -21.78 12.09
CA ASP A 372 -22.23 -21.63 12.41
C ASP A 372 -22.03 -21.19 13.87
N SER A 373 -21.36 -22.02 14.68
CA SER A 373 -21.31 -21.85 16.14
C SER A 373 -19.93 -21.58 16.74
N ALA A 374 -18.85 -21.45 15.96
CA ALA A 374 -17.53 -21.69 16.57
C ALA A 374 -16.32 -20.78 16.25
N SER A 375 -16.37 -19.76 15.39
CA SER A 375 -15.21 -18.85 15.27
C SER A 375 -15.54 -17.41 14.86
N ASP A 376 -14.73 -16.46 15.35
CA ASP A 376 -14.73 -15.10 14.82
C ASP A 376 -14.26 -15.15 13.36
N PRO A 377 -15.06 -14.72 12.36
CA PRO A 377 -14.63 -14.70 10.96
C PRO A 377 -13.33 -13.91 10.76
N GLY A 378 -13.07 -12.90 11.60
CA GLY A 378 -11.83 -12.15 11.60
C GLY A 378 -10.58 -12.97 11.92
N GLU A 379 -10.72 -14.10 12.61
CA GLU A 379 -9.62 -14.98 13.05
C GLU A 379 -9.50 -16.26 12.22
N PHE A 380 -10.35 -16.45 11.21
CA PHE A 380 -10.26 -17.59 10.31
C PHE A 380 -8.89 -17.65 9.63
N LYS A 381 -8.13 -18.71 9.90
CA LYS A 381 -6.76 -18.87 9.41
C LYS A 381 -6.74 -19.28 7.94
N LEU A 382 -5.78 -18.74 7.19
CA LEU A 382 -5.63 -19.02 5.76
C LEU A 382 -5.31 -20.49 5.47
N ASP A 383 -4.53 -21.13 6.35
CA ASP A 383 -4.13 -22.54 6.28
C ASP A 383 -5.31 -23.53 6.44
N ARG A 384 -6.47 -23.07 6.92
CA ARG A 384 -7.70 -23.87 7.03
C ARG A 384 -8.42 -24.06 5.70
N ILE A 385 -7.99 -23.40 4.63
CA ILE A 385 -8.53 -23.63 3.28
C ILE A 385 -7.83 -24.87 2.70
N GLY A 386 -8.40 -26.03 2.99
CA GLY A 386 -7.92 -27.33 2.52
C GLY A 386 -8.46 -27.73 1.14
N PRO A 387 -7.78 -28.67 0.45
CA PRO A 387 -8.19 -29.15 -0.87
C PRO A 387 -9.54 -29.87 -0.85
N GLU A 388 -9.91 -30.49 0.26
CA GLU A 388 -11.17 -31.23 0.47
C GLU A 388 -12.43 -30.35 0.35
N LEU A 389 -12.29 -29.03 0.50
CA LEU A 389 -13.39 -28.07 0.35
C LEU A 389 -13.83 -27.90 -1.12
N GLY A 390 -13.01 -28.37 -2.08
CA GLY A 390 -13.28 -28.23 -3.51
C GLY A 390 -13.22 -26.79 -4.04
N ALA A 391 -12.82 -25.83 -3.20
CA ALA A 391 -12.51 -24.47 -3.63
C ALA A 391 -11.19 -24.46 -4.44
N PRO A 392 -10.97 -23.51 -5.36
CA PRO A 392 -9.65 -23.32 -5.98
C PRO A 392 -8.61 -22.94 -4.92
N LEU A 393 -7.32 -23.10 -5.23
CA LEU A 393 -6.23 -22.63 -4.40
C LEU A 393 -6.23 -21.08 -4.35
N PRO A 394 -6.33 -20.44 -3.17
CA PRO A 394 -6.24 -18.99 -3.08
C PRO A 394 -4.80 -18.49 -3.28
N LEU A 395 -4.63 -17.50 -4.15
CA LEU A 395 -3.41 -16.70 -4.26
C LEU A 395 -3.77 -15.23 -4.03
N ILE A 396 -3.44 -14.71 -2.84
CA ILE A 396 -3.74 -13.32 -2.47
C ILE A 396 -2.47 -12.51 -2.63
N ASN A 397 -2.44 -11.60 -3.61
CA ASN A 397 -1.22 -10.89 -4.00
C ASN A 397 -1.10 -9.53 -3.30
N ALA A 398 0.09 -9.24 -2.80
CA ALA A 398 0.51 -7.99 -2.18
C ALA A 398 1.82 -7.52 -2.81
N THR A 399 2.18 -6.27 -2.54
CA THR A 399 3.45 -5.69 -3.00
C THR A 399 4.44 -5.67 -1.85
N LEU A 400 5.56 -6.38 -2.01
CA LEU A 400 6.75 -6.21 -1.18
C LEU A 400 7.45 -4.91 -1.58
N ASN A 401 7.60 -3.96 -0.67
CA ASN A 401 8.31 -2.72 -0.96
C ASN A 401 9.83 -2.95 -1.07
N THR A 402 10.41 -2.54 -2.19
CA THR A 402 11.84 -2.69 -2.49
C THR A 402 12.52 -1.37 -2.84
N THR A 403 11.96 -0.25 -2.40
CA THR A 403 12.44 1.11 -2.73
C THR A 403 13.90 1.33 -2.36
N SER A 404 14.38 0.75 -1.24
CA SER A 404 15.78 0.86 -0.82
C SER A 404 16.60 -0.40 -1.08
N SER A 405 16.13 -1.28 -1.99
CA SER A 405 16.87 -2.50 -2.34
C SER A 405 18.21 -2.18 -3.00
N THR A 406 19.22 -3.00 -2.71
CA THR A 406 20.51 -2.94 -3.40
C THR A 406 20.47 -3.62 -4.77
N ASN A 407 19.45 -4.45 -5.02
CA ASN A 407 19.20 -5.05 -6.32
C ASN A 407 18.57 -4.01 -7.27
N THR A 408 19.27 -3.66 -8.34
CA THR A 408 18.84 -2.60 -9.27
C THR A 408 17.50 -2.88 -9.95
N LYS A 409 17.19 -4.15 -10.24
CA LYS A 409 15.90 -4.55 -10.83
C LYS A 409 14.75 -4.37 -9.85
N LEU A 410 14.96 -4.68 -8.57
CA LEU A 410 13.95 -4.51 -7.52
C LEU A 410 13.79 -3.02 -7.17
N ALA A 411 14.89 -2.29 -7.05
CA ALA A 411 14.88 -0.86 -6.75
C ALA A 411 14.22 -0.02 -7.86
N SER A 412 14.43 -0.36 -9.14
CA SER A 412 13.81 0.36 -10.26
C SER A 412 12.30 0.15 -10.32
N ARG A 413 11.83 -1.06 -9.96
CA ARG A 413 10.41 -1.41 -9.90
C ARG A 413 9.73 -0.91 -8.64
N GLN A 414 10.50 -0.61 -7.60
CA GLN A 414 10.03 -0.16 -6.27
C GLN A 414 9.04 -1.12 -5.61
N GLY A 415 8.95 -2.35 -6.11
CA GLY A 415 8.19 -3.42 -5.52
C GLY A 415 8.46 -4.79 -6.17
N ALA A 416 8.07 -5.83 -5.45
CA ALA A 416 8.06 -7.22 -5.91
C ALA A 416 6.74 -7.92 -5.59
N SER A 417 6.36 -8.93 -6.38
CA SER A 417 5.22 -9.81 -6.06
C SER A 417 5.47 -10.52 -4.74
N PHE A 418 4.53 -10.40 -3.80
CA PHE A 418 4.46 -11.19 -2.58
C PHE A 418 3.06 -11.81 -2.53
N PHE A 419 2.94 -13.13 -2.43
CA PHE A 419 1.62 -13.76 -2.33
C PHE A 419 1.43 -14.48 -1.00
N PHE A 420 0.17 -14.61 -0.59
CA PHE A 420 -0.27 -15.46 0.49
C PHE A 420 -1.11 -16.60 -0.09
N SER A 421 -0.79 -17.84 0.29
CA SER A 421 -1.61 -19.03 0.04
C SER A 421 -1.67 -19.89 1.31
N PRO A 422 -2.59 -20.88 1.38
CA PRO A 422 -2.65 -21.82 2.49
C PRO A 422 -1.35 -22.60 2.71
N LEU A 423 -0.56 -22.80 1.65
CA LEU A 423 0.67 -23.58 1.67
C LEU A 423 1.90 -22.72 1.95
N TYR A 424 2.04 -21.60 1.24
CA TYR A 424 3.24 -20.78 1.26
C TYR A 424 2.92 -19.29 1.19
N SER A 425 3.70 -18.49 1.91
CA SER A 425 3.68 -17.03 1.82
C SER A 425 5.08 -16.50 1.54
N GLY A 426 5.22 -15.61 0.56
CA GLY A 426 6.51 -15.02 0.24
C GLY A 426 6.65 -14.44 -1.16
N SER A 427 7.90 -14.20 -1.54
CA SER A 427 8.33 -13.60 -2.79
C SER A 427 9.60 -14.27 -3.28
N THR A 428 9.89 -14.22 -4.58
CA THR A 428 11.21 -14.60 -5.13
C THR A 428 12.37 -13.87 -4.43
N ALA A 429 12.13 -12.64 -3.95
CA ALA A 429 13.15 -11.84 -3.29
C ALA A 429 13.43 -12.29 -1.83
N THR A 430 12.44 -12.87 -1.15
CA THR A 430 12.51 -13.26 0.27
C THR A 430 12.58 -14.78 0.48
N GLY A 431 12.37 -15.57 -0.57
CA GLY A 431 11.95 -16.96 -0.45
C GLY A 431 10.52 -17.07 0.08
N PHE A 432 10.10 -18.31 0.34
CA PHE A 432 8.76 -18.68 0.72
C PHE A 432 8.77 -19.46 2.03
N ARG A 433 7.82 -19.16 2.92
CA ARG A 433 7.65 -19.89 4.18
C ARG A 433 6.31 -20.58 4.23
N ASN A 434 6.30 -21.79 4.77
CA ASN A 434 5.09 -22.58 4.91
C ASN A 434 4.02 -21.82 5.74
N GLY A 435 2.75 -21.95 5.37
CA GLY A 435 1.62 -21.29 6.01
C GLY A 435 1.48 -21.57 7.51
N GLU A 436 1.80 -22.80 7.95
CA GLU A 436 1.73 -23.21 9.36
C GLU A 436 2.79 -22.52 10.23
N SER A 437 3.91 -22.11 9.63
CA SER A 437 5.02 -21.45 10.34
C SER A 437 5.07 -19.94 10.11
N PHE A 438 4.56 -19.47 8.97
CA PHE A 438 4.55 -18.05 8.65
C PHE A 438 3.62 -17.29 9.59
N ALA A 439 4.07 -16.14 10.10
CA ALA A 439 3.37 -15.38 11.12
C ALA A 439 2.96 -16.23 12.34
N GLU A 440 3.82 -17.17 12.76
CA GLU A 440 3.59 -18.10 13.88
C GLU A 440 2.32 -18.97 13.68
N GLY A 441 1.91 -19.21 12.44
CA GLY A 441 0.70 -19.97 12.11
C GLY A 441 -0.60 -19.22 12.43
N HIS A 442 -0.53 -17.89 12.56
CA HIS A 442 -1.66 -17.02 12.90
C HIS A 442 -2.07 -16.08 11.74
N LEU A 443 -1.70 -16.39 10.51
CA LEU A 443 -2.13 -15.61 9.35
C LEU A 443 -3.63 -15.82 9.08
N ALA A 444 -4.46 -14.90 9.57
CA ALA A 444 -5.87 -14.85 9.23
C ALA A 444 -6.09 -14.50 7.75
N LEU A 445 -7.11 -15.11 7.13
CA LEU A 445 -7.57 -14.77 5.77
C LEU A 445 -7.88 -13.27 5.66
N SER A 446 -8.51 -12.71 6.71
CA SER A 446 -8.81 -11.28 6.80
C SER A 446 -7.57 -10.37 6.79
N ASN A 447 -6.45 -10.82 7.37
CA ASN A 447 -5.18 -10.10 7.25
C ASN A 447 -4.65 -10.16 5.82
N ALA A 448 -4.68 -11.33 5.18
CA ALA A 448 -4.10 -11.50 3.84
C ALA A 448 -4.78 -10.59 2.81
N PHE A 449 -6.12 -10.59 2.73
CA PHE A 449 -6.82 -9.73 1.77
C PHE A 449 -6.82 -8.25 2.18
N SER A 450 -6.74 -7.91 3.47
CA SER A 450 -6.64 -6.50 3.89
C SER A 450 -5.26 -5.91 3.57
N ILE A 451 -4.19 -6.70 3.64
CA ILE A 451 -2.85 -6.31 3.19
C ILE A 451 -2.85 -6.13 1.66
N SER A 452 -3.45 -7.08 0.94
CA SER A 452 -3.62 -6.99 -0.52
C SER A 452 -4.41 -5.74 -0.97
N GLY A 453 -5.36 -5.28 -0.14
CA GLY A 453 -6.18 -4.09 -0.37
C GLY A 453 -5.72 -2.79 0.31
N ALA A 454 -4.46 -2.73 0.76
CA ALA A 454 -3.91 -1.60 1.51
C ALA A 454 -3.53 -0.40 0.62
N ALA A 455 -4.47 0.14 -0.17
CA ALA A 455 -4.24 1.08 -1.27
C ALA A 455 -3.74 2.50 -0.89
N VAL A 456 -3.52 2.79 0.39
CA VAL A 456 -3.04 4.10 0.87
C VAL A 456 -1.83 3.88 1.77
N ASP A 457 -0.63 4.21 1.30
CA ASP A 457 0.61 3.90 2.01
C ASP A 457 1.76 4.88 1.64
N PRO A 458 2.73 5.23 2.51
CA PRO A 458 3.74 6.28 2.28
C PRO A 458 4.67 6.09 1.07
N ASP A 459 4.82 4.87 0.55
CA ASP A 459 5.82 4.53 -0.47
C ASP A 459 5.22 3.82 -1.70
N MET A 460 3.98 4.17 -2.06
CA MET A 460 3.37 3.79 -3.34
C MET A 460 3.70 4.79 -4.44
N VAL A 461 3.43 4.42 -5.69
CA VAL A 461 3.69 5.25 -6.89
C VAL A 461 3.15 6.68 -6.74
N ASP A 462 1.96 6.83 -6.14
CA ASP A 462 1.26 8.12 -5.99
C ASP A 462 1.61 8.91 -4.73
N THR A 463 2.26 8.28 -3.74
CA THR A 463 2.49 8.85 -2.39
C THR A 463 3.96 8.89 -1.98
N ARG A 464 4.88 8.37 -2.81
CA ARG A 464 6.34 8.27 -2.56
C ARG A 464 7.12 9.58 -2.39
N ALA A 465 6.49 10.74 -2.55
CA ALA A 465 7.19 12.00 -2.33
C ALA A 465 7.59 12.11 -0.86
N ARG A 466 8.85 12.41 -0.54
CA ARG A 466 9.36 12.27 0.84
C ARG A 466 8.61 13.11 1.87
N ALA A 467 8.13 14.29 1.51
CA ALA A 467 7.27 15.09 2.38
C ALA A 467 5.89 14.43 2.63
N VAL A 468 5.34 13.74 1.62
CA VAL A 468 4.10 12.97 1.74
C VAL A 468 4.33 11.78 2.65
N SER A 469 5.39 11.00 2.40
CA SER A 469 5.74 9.84 3.22
C SER A 469 5.96 10.22 4.69
N PHE A 470 6.69 11.31 4.94
CA PHE A 470 6.92 11.86 6.27
C PHE A 470 5.61 12.18 6.99
N LEU A 471 4.68 12.91 6.36
CA LEU A 471 3.42 13.29 6.99
C LEU A 471 2.47 12.10 7.17
N MET A 472 2.39 11.21 6.19
CA MET A 472 1.56 10.01 6.28
C MET A 472 2.04 9.10 7.41
N ALA A 473 3.36 8.90 7.55
CA ALA A 473 3.93 8.10 8.61
C ALA A 473 3.84 8.80 9.98
N LEU A 474 4.02 10.12 10.07
CA LEU A 474 3.85 10.90 11.31
C LEU A 474 2.41 10.92 11.82
N PHE A 475 1.43 11.03 10.91
CA PHE A 475 0.01 11.03 11.26
C PHE A 475 -0.64 9.65 11.14
N ASN A 476 0.14 8.59 10.89
CA ASN A 476 -0.35 7.22 10.76
C ASN A 476 -1.48 7.07 9.72
N LEU A 477 -1.45 7.90 8.67
CA LEU A 477 -2.40 7.90 7.54
C LEU A 477 -1.96 6.85 6.52
N ARG A 478 -1.99 5.57 6.91
CA ARG A 478 -1.52 4.45 6.09
C ARG A 478 -2.23 3.15 6.39
N LEU A 479 -2.23 2.28 5.39
CA LEU A 479 -2.74 0.92 5.43
C LEU A 479 -1.64 -0.13 5.26
N GLY A 480 -0.39 0.26 4.96
CA GLY A 480 0.73 -0.66 4.85
C GLY A 480 0.97 -1.47 6.12
N TYR A 481 1.60 -2.63 5.94
CA TYR A 481 1.72 -3.66 6.96
C TYR A 481 3.17 -4.14 7.10
N TRP A 482 3.69 -4.07 8.32
CA TRP A 482 4.99 -4.66 8.64
C TRP A 482 4.84 -6.15 8.92
N SER A 483 5.37 -6.97 8.03
CA SER A 483 5.36 -8.43 8.13
C SER A 483 6.73 -8.97 8.54
N ALA A 484 6.74 -10.17 9.15
CA ALA A 484 7.96 -10.97 9.23
C ALA A 484 8.43 -11.33 7.82
N ASN A 485 9.74 -11.30 7.59
CA ASN A 485 10.32 -11.74 6.33
C ASN A 485 10.39 -13.28 6.29
N PRO A 486 9.83 -13.94 5.27
CA PRO A 486 9.87 -15.40 5.10
C PRO A 486 11.27 -16.02 5.20
N LYS A 487 12.33 -15.28 4.94
CA LYS A 487 13.72 -15.75 5.06
C LYS A 487 14.13 -16.08 6.50
N PHE A 488 13.55 -15.41 7.50
CA PHE A 488 13.97 -15.53 8.89
C PHE A 488 12.87 -16.23 9.72
N ALA A 489 13.26 -17.22 10.53
CA ALA A 489 12.36 -17.79 11.53
C ALA A 489 12.07 -16.73 12.62
N ASP A 490 10.80 -16.38 12.82
CA ASP A 490 10.39 -15.41 13.86
C ASP A 490 10.49 -16.11 15.23
N ARG A 491 11.63 -15.96 15.92
CA ARG A 491 11.95 -16.74 17.14
C ARG A 491 12.45 -15.94 18.34
N ARG A 492 12.33 -14.60 18.40
CA ARG A 492 12.78 -13.85 19.60
C ARG A 492 11.87 -12.70 20.07
N ARG A 493 11.67 -12.67 21.39
CA ARG A 493 11.05 -11.58 22.17
C ARG A 493 11.79 -10.26 21.94
N ARG A 494 11.00 -9.21 21.78
CA ARG A 494 11.42 -7.89 21.26
C ARG A 494 11.61 -6.92 22.43
N TRP A 495 12.86 -6.56 22.74
CA TRP A 495 13.21 -5.57 23.77
C TRP A 495 13.56 -4.19 23.18
N LEU A 496 13.44 -4.03 21.86
CA LEU A 496 13.68 -2.77 21.14
C LEU A 496 12.34 -2.08 20.83
N PRO A 497 12.27 -0.74 20.83
CA PRO A 497 11.10 0.03 20.43
C PRO A 497 10.95 0.00 18.89
N TRP A 498 10.56 -1.16 18.36
CA TRP A 498 10.46 -1.41 16.92
C TRP A 498 9.51 -0.44 16.22
N TRP A 499 8.54 0.14 16.94
CA TRP A 499 7.68 1.18 16.40
C TRP A 499 8.48 2.36 15.82
N TRP A 500 9.45 2.88 16.57
CA TRP A 500 10.29 4.00 16.12
C TRP A 500 11.12 3.62 14.89
N ILE A 501 11.61 2.38 14.84
CA ILE A 501 12.38 1.87 13.71
C ILE A 501 11.49 1.79 12.47
N PHE A 502 10.33 1.16 12.58
CA PHE A 502 9.41 0.95 11.47
C PHE A 502 8.87 2.26 10.90
N ILE A 503 8.37 3.17 11.76
CA ILE A 503 7.93 4.48 11.29
C ILE A 503 9.11 5.30 10.75
N GLY A 504 10.29 5.23 11.37
CA GLY A 504 11.49 5.86 10.82
C GLY A 504 11.83 5.37 9.41
N CYS A 505 11.73 4.06 9.16
CA CYS A 505 11.93 3.48 7.84
C CYS A 505 10.92 4.05 6.82
N GLU A 506 9.65 4.16 7.17
CA GLU A 506 8.59 4.74 6.31
C GLU A 506 8.79 6.25 6.07
N MET A 507 9.09 7.02 7.13
CA MET A 507 9.26 8.47 7.05
C MET A 507 10.39 8.87 6.10
N PHE A 508 11.49 8.11 6.11
CA PHE A 508 12.69 8.42 5.33
C PHE A 508 12.85 7.56 4.07
N GLY A 509 12.00 6.56 3.86
CA GLY A 509 12.10 5.62 2.73
C GLY A 509 13.37 4.75 2.78
N TYR A 510 13.88 4.44 3.97
CA TYR A 510 15.12 3.70 4.17
C TYR A 510 14.83 2.36 4.86
N GLY A 511 15.51 1.29 4.45
CA GLY A 511 15.29 -0.04 5.02
C GLY A 511 13.99 -0.71 4.54
N LEU A 512 13.44 -0.22 3.43
CA LEU A 512 12.35 -0.84 2.67
C LEU A 512 12.97 -1.76 1.59
N ASP A 513 13.52 -2.87 2.06
CA ASP A 513 14.23 -3.84 1.21
C ASP A 513 14.01 -5.29 1.69
N GLU A 514 14.23 -6.24 0.78
CA GLU A 514 13.96 -7.67 0.96
C GLU A 514 14.93 -8.38 1.93
N THR A 515 15.99 -7.71 2.37
CA THR A 515 17.07 -8.32 3.17
C THR A 515 16.84 -8.18 4.67
N ARG A 516 15.94 -7.28 5.07
CA ARG A 516 15.61 -7.00 6.48
C ARG A 516 14.80 -8.11 7.11
N ARG A 517 14.87 -8.23 8.43
CA ARG A 517 14.07 -9.20 9.21
C ARG A 517 12.57 -8.96 9.13
N HIS A 518 12.18 -7.71 8.92
CA HIS A 518 10.81 -7.28 8.70
C HIS A 518 10.73 -6.60 7.36
N VAL A 519 9.67 -6.90 6.63
CA VAL A 519 9.41 -6.35 5.31
C VAL A 519 8.11 -5.57 5.33
N HIS A 520 8.06 -4.52 4.53
CA HIS A 520 6.87 -3.69 4.38
C HIS A 520 6.03 -4.19 3.20
N LEU A 521 4.79 -4.54 3.48
CA LEU A 521 3.82 -5.01 2.50
C LEU A 521 2.73 -3.96 2.30
N SER A 522 2.29 -3.83 1.05
CA SER A 522 1.27 -2.87 0.62
C SER A 522 0.35 -3.50 -0.44
N ASP A 523 -0.62 -2.74 -0.95
CA ASP A 523 -1.59 -3.23 -1.94
C ASP A 523 -0.93 -3.92 -3.14
N GLY A 524 -1.48 -5.05 -3.58
CA GLY A 524 -0.93 -5.84 -4.69
C GLY A 524 -0.86 -5.09 -6.01
N GLY A 525 -1.75 -4.11 -6.22
CA GLY A 525 -1.79 -3.27 -7.42
C GLY A 525 -0.59 -2.34 -7.57
N GLY A 526 0.20 -2.14 -6.50
CA GLY A 526 1.50 -1.46 -6.56
C GLY A 526 2.51 -2.21 -7.44
N PHE A 527 2.47 -3.54 -7.43
CA PHE A 527 3.24 -4.39 -8.33
C PHE A 527 2.42 -4.70 -9.58
N GLU A 528 1.39 -5.54 -9.50
CA GLU A 528 0.64 -6.00 -10.67
C GLU A 528 -0.84 -6.12 -10.31
N ASN A 529 -1.70 -5.34 -10.95
CA ASN A 529 -3.08 -5.12 -10.50
C ASN A 529 -4.09 -6.16 -11.00
N LEU A 530 -3.82 -6.89 -12.10
CA LEU A 530 -4.74 -7.88 -12.66
C LEU A 530 -4.71 -9.21 -11.90
N GLY A 531 -3.64 -9.50 -11.16
CA GLY A 531 -3.47 -10.76 -10.44
C GLY A 531 -3.05 -11.92 -11.35
N ILE A 532 -2.54 -11.64 -12.55
CA ILE A 532 -2.15 -12.67 -13.52
C ILE A 532 -0.70 -13.11 -13.36
N TYR A 533 0.15 -12.28 -12.74
CA TYR A 533 1.59 -12.53 -12.65
C TYR A 533 1.91 -13.90 -12.03
N GLU A 534 1.30 -14.20 -10.88
CA GLU A 534 1.52 -15.46 -10.16
C GLU A 534 0.85 -16.68 -10.85
N LEU A 535 -0.23 -16.48 -11.62
CA LEU A 535 -0.83 -17.56 -12.42
C LEU A 535 0.03 -17.91 -13.64
N ILE A 536 0.58 -16.91 -14.32
CA ILE A 536 1.48 -17.11 -15.46
C ILE A 536 2.79 -17.77 -15.01
N ARG A 537 3.29 -17.43 -13.82
CA ARG A 537 4.42 -18.14 -13.21
C ARG A 537 4.16 -19.64 -13.06
N ARG A 538 2.91 -20.02 -12.78
CA ARG A 538 2.43 -21.40 -12.62
C ARG A 538 2.03 -22.06 -13.94
N ARG A 539 2.18 -21.36 -15.07
CA ARG A 539 1.94 -21.85 -16.43
C ARG A 539 0.54 -22.42 -16.63
N VAL A 540 -0.48 -21.71 -16.15
CA VAL A 540 -1.88 -22.12 -16.35
C VAL A 540 -2.20 -22.24 -17.85
N ARG A 541 -2.93 -23.30 -18.21
CA ARG A 541 -3.33 -23.55 -19.61
C ARG A 541 -4.47 -22.63 -20.02
N PHE A 542 -5.44 -22.44 -19.13
CA PHE A 542 -6.60 -21.58 -19.35
C PHE A 542 -6.63 -20.49 -18.27
N LEU A 543 -6.62 -19.23 -18.68
CA LEU A 543 -6.59 -18.08 -17.78
C LEU A 543 -7.82 -17.19 -18.02
N ILE A 544 -8.67 -17.06 -17.01
CA ILE A 544 -9.77 -16.09 -17.02
C ILE A 544 -9.33 -14.88 -16.19
N VAL A 545 -9.36 -13.68 -16.76
CA VAL A 545 -8.95 -12.44 -16.12
C VAL A 545 -10.11 -11.47 -16.10
N THR A 546 -10.34 -10.87 -14.95
CA THR A 546 -11.31 -9.78 -14.79
C THR A 546 -10.55 -8.51 -14.44
N ASP A 547 -10.47 -7.59 -15.39
CA ASP A 547 -9.95 -6.24 -15.15
C ASP A 547 -11.09 -5.31 -14.77
N ALA A 548 -11.43 -5.33 -13.49
CA ALA A 548 -12.40 -4.43 -12.89
C ALA A 548 -11.76 -3.13 -12.36
N GLY A 549 -10.52 -2.81 -12.77
CA GLY A 549 -9.86 -1.52 -12.51
C GLY A 549 -10.54 -0.37 -13.26
N ALA A 550 -10.59 0.83 -12.64
CA ALA A 550 -11.19 2.00 -13.26
C ALA A 550 -10.24 2.54 -14.32
N ASP A 551 -10.71 2.60 -15.56
CA ASP A 551 -9.95 3.09 -16.70
C ASP A 551 -10.85 3.93 -17.62
N PRO A 552 -11.34 5.09 -17.14
CA PRO A 552 -12.27 5.93 -17.90
C PRO A 552 -11.68 6.45 -19.22
N LEU A 553 -10.35 6.48 -19.33
CA LEU A 553 -9.64 6.87 -20.55
C LEU A 553 -9.22 5.67 -21.42
N THR A 554 -9.51 4.44 -20.98
CA THR A 554 -9.17 3.19 -21.68
C THR A 554 -7.68 3.16 -22.08
N THR A 555 -6.80 3.47 -21.14
CA THR A 555 -5.35 3.40 -21.36
C THR A 555 -4.81 1.98 -21.34
N LEU A 556 -5.57 1.03 -20.78
CA LEU A 556 -5.18 -0.37 -20.58
C LEU A 556 -3.85 -0.51 -19.83
N ALA A 557 -3.53 0.46 -18.96
CA ALA A 557 -2.24 0.54 -18.29
C ALA A 557 -1.94 -0.67 -17.41
N ASP A 558 -2.94 -1.25 -16.75
CA ASP A 558 -2.78 -2.46 -15.94
C ASP A 558 -2.43 -3.68 -16.80
N LEU A 559 -3.13 -3.87 -17.91
CA LEU A 559 -2.84 -4.93 -18.88
C LEU A 559 -1.43 -4.77 -19.47
N GLY A 560 -1.07 -3.56 -19.93
CA GLY A 560 0.26 -3.28 -20.47
C GLY A 560 1.38 -3.59 -19.47
N ARG A 561 1.24 -3.12 -18.22
CA ARG A 561 2.20 -3.39 -17.14
C ARG A 561 2.31 -4.87 -16.81
N ALA A 562 1.20 -5.59 -16.79
CA ALA A 562 1.19 -7.02 -16.50
C ALA A 562 1.90 -7.83 -17.62
N ILE A 563 1.59 -7.54 -18.89
CA ILE A 563 2.23 -8.16 -20.06
C ILE A 563 3.74 -7.90 -20.06
N GLU A 564 4.17 -6.66 -19.81
CA GLU A 564 5.59 -6.30 -19.72
C GLU A 564 6.31 -7.13 -18.64
N ARG A 565 5.72 -7.20 -17.44
CA ARG A 565 6.33 -7.88 -16.29
C ARG A 565 6.50 -9.37 -16.52
N VAL A 566 5.47 -10.07 -16.99
CA VAL A 566 5.56 -11.51 -17.23
C VAL A 566 6.49 -11.85 -18.39
N ARG A 567 6.60 -10.97 -19.39
CA ARG A 567 7.57 -11.11 -20.47
C ARG A 567 8.99 -10.99 -19.94
N VAL A 568 9.27 -9.99 -19.11
CA VAL A 568 10.61 -9.75 -18.56
C VAL A 568 11.02 -10.79 -17.52
N ASP A 569 10.08 -11.27 -16.71
CA ASP A 569 10.41 -12.15 -15.57
C ASP A 569 10.28 -13.64 -15.89
N PHE A 570 9.37 -14.01 -16.78
CA PHE A 570 9.08 -15.42 -17.09
C PHE A 570 9.28 -15.77 -18.55
N ALA A 571 9.69 -14.82 -19.41
CA ALA A 571 9.72 -14.99 -20.86
C ALA A 571 8.38 -15.52 -21.42
N ALA A 572 7.27 -15.13 -20.78
CA ALA A 572 5.93 -15.44 -21.21
C ALA A 572 5.40 -14.30 -22.10
N GLU A 573 4.89 -14.65 -23.27
CA GLU A 573 4.28 -13.71 -24.20
C GLU A 573 2.77 -13.85 -24.17
N ILE A 574 2.08 -12.73 -23.98
CA ILE A 574 0.62 -12.64 -24.08
C ILE A 574 0.31 -11.87 -25.35
N ASP A 575 -0.50 -12.48 -26.20
CA ASP A 575 -1.02 -11.90 -27.43
C ASP A 575 -2.53 -11.71 -27.28
N ILE A 576 -2.95 -10.44 -27.21
CA ILE A 576 -4.36 -10.00 -27.08
C ILE A 576 -4.56 -8.88 -28.09
N ASP A 577 -5.59 -9.03 -28.92
CA ASP A 577 -6.00 -8.01 -29.89
C ASP A 577 -6.76 -6.88 -29.15
N ALA A 578 -6.00 -5.91 -28.63
CA ALA A 578 -6.53 -4.81 -27.84
C ALA A 578 -7.49 -3.91 -28.64
N ASP A 579 -7.39 -3.88 -29.97
CA ASP A 579 -8.29 -3.10 -30.83
C ASP A 579 -9.73 -3.61 -30.74
N ARG A 580 -9.94 -4.90 -30.43
CA ARG A 580 -11.28 -5.48 -30.24
C ARG A 580 -11.96 -5.07 -28.94
N LEU A 581 -11.19 -4.65 -27.93
CA LEU A 581 -11.76 -3.98 -26.75
C LEU A 581 -12.31 -2.58 -27.11
N TYR A 582 -12.12 -2.16 -28.36
CA TYR A 582 -12.23 -0.79 -28.80
C TYR A 582 -12.83 -0.69 -30.22
N HIS A 583 -14.06 -1.19 -30.40
CA HIS A 583 -14.86 -0.83 -31.57
C HIS A 583 -15.64 0.46 -31.29
N GLN A 584 -15.25 1.53 -32.02
CA GLN A 584 -15.90 2.85 -32.10
C GLN A 584 -16.01 3.63 -30.77
N ARG A 585 -15.13 4.63 -30.59
CA ARG A 585 -15.19 5.62 -29.48
C ARG A 585 -16.55 6.30 -29.34
N ASP A 586 -17.33 6.33 -30.43
CA ASP A 586 -18.53 7.12 -30.58
C ASP A 586 -19.82 6.37 -30.19
N ASP A 587 -19.82 5.03 -30.14
CA ASP A 587 -20.98 4.23 -29.71
C ASP A 587 -20.62 3.29 -28.54
N VAL A 588 -20.95 3.76 -27.33
CA VAL A 588 -20.72 3.03 -26.09
C VAL A 588 -21.41 1.66 -26.08
N LEU A 589 -22.50 1.44 -26.83
CA LEU A 589 -23.24 0.18 -26.80
C LEU A 589 -22.67 -0.90 -27.72
N MET A 590 -21.74 -0.54 -28.62
CA MET A 590 -21.07 -1.47 -29.52
C MET A 590 -19.77 -2.04 -28.94
N GLN A 591 -19.47 -1.72 -27.67
CA GLN A 591 -18.26 -2.21 -26.99
C GLN A 591 -18.34 -3.71 -26.70
N GLN A 592 -17.21 -4.40 -26.85
CA GLN A 592 -17.06 -5.79 -26.48
C GLN A 592 -16.48 -5.90 -25.05
N PRO A 593 -17.18 -6.51 -24.08
CA PRO A 593 -16.72 -6.57 -22.68
C PRO A 593 -15.65 -7.65 -22.43
N TYR A 594 -15.23 -8.37 -23.47
CA TYR A 594 -14.21 -9.41 -23.36
C TYR A 594 -13.40 -9.57 -24.63
N VAL A 595 -12.17 -10.07 -24.51
CA VAL A 595 -11.33 -10.50 -25.62
C VAL A 595 -10.63 -11.81 -25.28
N LEU A 596 -10.54 -12.68 -26.28
CA LEU A 596 -9.73 -13.90 -26.22
C LEU A 596 -8.34 -13.63 -26.78
N GLY A 597 -7.33 -14.18 -26.11
CA GLY A 597 -5.94 -14.11 -26.53
C GLY A 597 -5.21 -15.42 -26.29
N ARG A 598 -3.91 -15.40 -26.57
CA ARG A 598 -3.02 -16.55 -26.40
C ARG A 598 -1.86 -16.21 -25.49
N ILE A 599 -1.38 -17.22 -24.76
CA ILE A 599 -0.18 -17.16 -23.95
C ILE A 599 0.82 -18.15 -24.53
N ARG A 600 2.07 -17.73 -24.68
CA ARG A 600 3.20 -18.60 -25.00
C ARG A 600 4.22 -18.54 -23.88
N TYR A 601 4.48 -19.68 -23.24
CA TYR A 601 5.43 -19.78 -22.14
C TYR A 601 6.85 -20.06 -22.66
N ALA A 602 7.84 -19.86 -21.78
CA ALA A 602 9.25 -20.03 -22.10
C ALA A 602 9.65 -21.47 -22.50
N ASP A 603 8.93 -22.47 -22.00
CA ASP A 603 9.14 -23.89 -22.33
C ASP A 603 8.47 -24.31 -23.64
N GLY A 604 7.82 -23.38 -24.34
CA GLY A 604 7.08 -23.64 -25.58
C GLY A 604 5.64 -24.07 -25.37
N SER A 605 5.22 -24.34 -24.12
CA SER A 605 3.81 -24.60 -23.83
C SER A 605 2.95 -23.37 -24.15
N GLN A 606 1.70 -23.63 -24.51
CA GLN A 606 0.74 -22.59 -24.87
C GLN A 606 -0.40 -22.56 -23.86
N GLY A 607 -1.04 -21.40 -23.74
CA GLY A 607 -2.26 -21.20 -22.99
C GLY A 607 -3.21 -20.25 -23.71
N GLU A 608 -4.42 -20.15 -23.18
CA GLU A 608 -5.47 -19.25 -23.65
C GLU A 608 -5.83 -18.28 -22.54
N ILE A 609 -6.12 -17.03 -22.91
CA ILE A 609 -6.52 -15.99 -21.97
C ILE A 609 -7.87 -15.40 -22.39
N LEU A 610 -8.84 -15.42 -21.48
CA LEU A 610 -10.09 -14.68 -21.58
C LEU A 610 -9.97 -13.44 -20.70
N TYR A 611 -9.77 -12.29 -21.32
CA TYR A 611 -9.70 -11.01 -20.63
C TYR A 611 -11.08 -10.34 -20.65
N ILE A 612 -11.62 -10.04 -19.48
CA ILE A 612 -12.95 -9.45 -19.27
C ILE A 612 -12.76 -8.06 -18.67
N LYS A 613 -13.45 -7.05 -19.21
CA LYS A 613 -13.47 -5.69 -18.68
C LYS A 613 -14.92 -5.22 -18.53
N PRO A 614 -15.33 -4.65 -17.38
CA PRO A 614 -16.66 -4.08 -17.22
C PRO A 614 -16.89 -2.98 -18.25
N ARG A 615 -17.88 -3.15 -19.13
CA ARG A 615 -18.27 -2.20 -20.16
C ARG A 615 -19.78 -2.13 -20.26
N LEU A 616 -20.28 -0.99 -20.71
CA LEU A 616 -21.65 -0.93 -21.22
C LEU A 616 -21.67 -1.56 -22.60
N CYS A 617 -22.68 -2.37 -22.88
CA CYS A 617 -22.90 -3.00 -24.17
C CYS A 617 -24.39 -3.11 -24.46
N ALA A 618 -24.76 -3.40 -25.70
CA ALA A 618 -26.13 -3.67 -26.08
C ALA A 618 -26.69 -4.92 -25.38
N GLY A 619 -28.00 -4.92 -25.08
CA GLY A 619 -28.69 -6.08 -24.51
C GLY A 619 -28.65 -6.18 -22.99
N LEU A 620 -28.16 -5.14 -22.30
CA LEU A 620 -28.26 -5.03 -20.85
C LEU A 620 -29.72 -4.79 -20.40
N SER A 621 -30.01 -5.05 -19.13
CA SER A 621 -31.34 -4.86 -18.56
C SER A 621 -31.69 -3.37 -18.40
N ALA A 622 -32.99 -3.05 -18.37
CA ALA A 622 -33.49 -1.67 -18.40
C ALA A 622 -33.06 -0.85 -17.16
N ASP A 623 -32.89 -1.49 -16.02
CA ASP A 623 -32.38 -0.92 -14.77
C ASP A 623 -30.91 -0.47 -14.89
N LEU A 624 -30.04 -1.25 -15.54
CA LEU A 624 -28.65 -0.84 -15.82
C LEU A 624 -28.60 0.38 -16.76
N TYR A 625 -29.46 0.42 -17.78
CA TYR A 625 -29.60 1.60 -18.64
C TYR A 625 -30.10 2.83 -17.86
N ALA A 626 -31.07 2.66 -16.98
CA ALA A 626 -31.59 3.74 -16.15
C ALA A 626 -30.51 4.27 -15.18
N TYR A 627 -29.78 3.37 -14.52
CA TYR A 627 -28.70 3.72 -13.60
C TYR A 627 -27.57 4.46 -14.33
N TRP A 628 -27.11 3.93 -15.47
CA TRP A 628 -26.09 4.57 -16.29
C TRP A 628 -26.50 5.97 -16.76
N ARG A 629 -27.73 6.15 -17.23
CA ARG A 629 -28.23 7.47 -17.68
C ARG A 629 -28.28 8.49 -16.54
N ALA A 630 -28.50 8.05 -15.30
CA ALA A 630 -28.41 8.89 -14.11
C ALA A 630 -26.95 9.10 -13.63
N ASN A 631 -26.04 8.17 -13.97
CA ASN A 631 -24.65 8.15 -13.52
C ASN A 631 -23.69 7.93 -14.71
N PRO A 632 -23.35 8.98 -15.48
CA PRO A 632 -22.60 8.85 -16.73
C PRO A 632 -21.21 8.22 -16.60
N ALA A 633 -20.64 8.21 -15.39
CA ALA A 633 -19.36 7.58 -15.11
C ALA A 633 -19.44 6.05 -14.98
N PHE A 634 -20.64 5.45 -14.87
CA PHE A 634 -20.80 4.00 -14.79
C PHE A 634 -20.38 3.31 -16.10
N PRO A 635 -19.64 2.18 -16.06
CA PRO A 635 -19.14 1.45 -14.89
C PRO A 635 -17.72 1.85 -14.43
N GLU A 636 -17.19 2.98 -14.91
CA GLU A 636 -15.82 3.47 -14.71
C GLU A 636 -15.67 4.44 -13.51
N GLN A 637 -16.51 4.30 -12.47
CA GLN A 637 -16.39 5.12 -11.26
C GLN A 637 -15.01 4.96 -10.59
N PRO A 638 -14.44 6.03 -10.00
CA PRO A 638 -13.08 6.00 -9.48
C PRO A 638 -12.93 5.02 -8.30
N THR A 639 -11.79 4.34 -8.22
CA THR A 639 -11.44 3.42 -7.11
C THR A 639 -11.39 4.07 -5.74
N SER A 640 -11.31 5.40 -5.64
CA SER A 640 -11.42 6.13 -4.37
C SER A 640 -12.84 6.10 -3.79
N GLU A 641 -13.86 5.76 -4.58
CA GLU A 641 -15.24 5.58 -4.10
C GLU A 641 -15.39 4.20 -3.44
N GLN A 642 -15.35 4.19 -2.10
CA GLN A 642 -15.40 2.97 -1.29
C GLN A 642 -16.78 2.73 -0.65
N PHE A 643 -17.81 3.46 -1.08
CA PHE A 643 -19.13 3.49 -0.44
C PHE A 643 -20.25 3.21 -1.43
N PHE A 644 -20.35 1.97 -1.92
CA PHE A 644 -21.42 1.62 -2.86
C PHE A 644 -22.75 1.56 -2.14
N GLY A 645 -23.74 2.29 -2.66
CA GLY A 645 -25.14 2.13 -2.27
C GLY A 645 -25.77 0.91 -2.93
N GLU A 646 -26.95 0.52 -2.47
CA GLU A 646 -27.67 -0.64 -3.00
C GLU A 646 -27.91 -0.55 -4.51
N ALA A 647 -28.33 0.61 -5.03
CA ALA A 647 -28.56 0.79 -6.46
C ALA A 647 -27.28 0.75 -7.32
N GLN A 648 -26.11 0.97 -6.71
CA GLN A 648 -24.80 0.94 -7.40
C GLN A 648 -24.17 -0.46 -7.38
N PHE A 649 -24.52 -1.27 -6.39
CA PHE A 649 -24.06 -2.65 -6.24
C PHE A 649 -24.81 -3.55 -7.22
#